data_AF-A0A8J8MDI4-F1
#
_entry.id   AF-A0A8J8MDI4-F1
#
_cell.length_a   1.000
_cell.length_b   1.000
_cell.length_c   1.000
_cell.angle_alpha   90.00
_cell.angle_beta   90.00
_cell.angle_gamma   90.00
#
_symmetry.space_group_name_H-M   'P 1'
#
loop_
_entity.id
_entity.type
_entity.pdbx_description
1 polymer ?
#
loop_
_entity_poly.entity_id
_entity_poly.type
_entity_poly.pdbx_seq_one_letter_code
_entity_poly.pdbx_strand_id
1 'polypeptide(L)'
;MRIVEINEAEAIFEPFWEGGTSEHTNPHEKYRVLDEYEIEYSEDTIGQISQGWAFASINIDKAKKNTVAMSMSRKCELDIETYDTLKIFASIPEELLFDVYVTIDGEYKKIGDKIKGHGVTGEYDLTIAGNIITTIRIDFIATKDYITANIAWLGLADSKRVEFMESRKNHYDSKWTGLFKEKSEVDFNAEIEILFDNKDLDTLRKKFEIEPFKSAYEGMVELAKEYMKTQPEKLIGTYVPKPDRRWCRDRHVNKPALDTIMENLAFVGLIEKDYEMLRMACRCALSVAHCTYWCESIMGVFPGAMWHHRSFTEEIYCKSCGYVLDWAGSLLTPYGKQIIRDAITMKGLPRLEADFKCVDYIRQMNQGIVFSGGRVTGLLGLVHRFPRYHSNILEAEQDIIEMINNYVQEDGGTLEGPHYWQYTFSNVIPSLYALARYKKQPFSIYKELLSKTGKFILSHLSQQDDGTILLPINDAHPGVHLKANIAYSFYELTGNEVWLSLYTKLLEKGYVSDDVFTLVASPLVEKIEGDTVIEQGIFEVTGQVDINRQGKDISKAHLHYCSGELYVGHSHQDKGSIILEAEGITLCPDCGAGYYHDANLSNLCCANNHSLFLPVFDNGKLARQPMEQYGGKIIRAELKDDYVTIASDETQAWEEGLMKHSKRRIYSPCAEIYIIVDDVELYEEHKMKFLLNSYADYEEKEKGIFTADFDKCSLNVIPLNWECQDSNVRNIKDGEKQEVFQLELTTKKSDKHFNVTAITLAKNDQFRVKYIEDIIELTSNNYSISITINDNLVDVKEQ
;
A
#
# COMPACT_ATOMS: atom_id res chain seq x y z
N MET A 1 27.07 -18.36 15.11
CA MET A 1 26.65 -17.11 14.45
C MET A 1 27.85 -16.51 13.74
N ARG A 2 27.63 -15.74 12.67
CA ARG A 2 28.72 -15.07 11.95
C ARG A 2 28.56 -13.56 12.10
N ILE A 3 29.57 -12.90 12.66
CA ILE A 3 29.65 -11.44 12.65
C ILE A 3 30.08 -11.00 11.25
N VAL A 4 29.22 -10.23 10.59
CA VAL A 4 29.51 -9.65 9.27
C VAL A 4 29.68 -8.15 9.46
N GLU A 5 30.93 -7.68 9.34
CA GLU A 5 31.23 -6.26 9.35
C GLU A 5 30.53 -5.57 8.16
N ILE A 6 29.78 -4.52 8.46
CA ILE A 6 29.06 -3.72 7.46
C ILE A 6 29.75 -2.37 7.20
N ASN A 7 30.64 -1.98 8.11
CA ASN A 7 31.61 -0.89 7.98
C ASN A 7 32.69 -1.05 9.07
N GLU A 8 33.57 -0.06 9.22
CA GLU A 8 34.69 -0.09 10.18
C GLU A 8 34.30 -0.04 11.66
N ALA A 9 33.03 0.22 11.97
CA ALA A 9 32.52 0.46 13.33
C ALA A 9 31.37 -0.48 13.72
N GLU A 10 30.74 -1.15 12.76
CA GLU A 10 29.46 -1.84 12.98
C GLU A 10 29.39 -3.17 12.21
N ALA A 11 28.66 -4.10 12.79
CA ALA A 11 28.43 -5.43 12.22
C ALA A 11 26.99 -5.89 12.43
N ILE A 12 26.55 -6.83 11.59
CA ILE A 12 25.29 -7.55 11.75
C ILE A 12 25.62 -9.02 11.96
N PHE A 13 24.94 -9.66 12.92
CA PHE A 13 25.13 -11.08 13.20
C PHE A 13 23.83 -11.90 13.06
N GLU A 14 22.66 -11.24 13.04
CA GLU A 14 21.37 -11.87 12.75
C GLU A 14 20.58 -11.03 11.72
N PRO A 15 20.63 -11.40 10.43
CA PRO A 15 19.80 -10.78 9.39
C PRO A 15 18.49 -11.56 9.24
N PHE A 16 17.41 -11.18 9.94
CA PHE A 16 16.13 -11.91 9.87
C PHE A 16 15.40 -11.78 8.51
N TRP A 17 15.88 -10.93 7.60
CA TRP A 17 15.45 -10.94 6.20
C TRP A 17 16.07 -12.10 5.38
N GLU A 18 17.17 -12.68 5.86
CA GLU A 18 17.83 -13.78 5.15
C GLU A 18 17.05 -15.07 5.33
N GLY A 19 16.76 -15.74 4.22
CA GLY A 19 15.83 -16.88 4.20
C GLY A 19 14.40 -16.51 3.84
N GLY A 20 14.06 -15.21 3.88
CA GLY A 20 12.80 -14.70 3.39
C GLY A 20 12.67 -14.90 1.87
N THR A 21 11.49 -15.33 1.42
CA THR A 21 11.15 -15.38 0.01
C THR A 21 9.79 -14.74 -0.21
N SER A 22 9.70 -13.90 -1.24
CA SER A 22 8.44 -13.42 -1.80
C SER A 22 7.87 -14.42 -2.82
N GLU A 23 8.63 -15.46 -3.16
CA GLU A 23 8.20 -16.55 -4.03
C GLU A 23 7.69 -17.71 -3.16
N HIS A 24 6.37 -17.84 -3.04
CA HIS A 24 5.70 -18.90 -2.29
C HIS A 24 5.97 -20.31 -2.84
N THR A 25 6.39 -20.38 -4.11
CA THR A 25 6.65 -21.63 -4.83
C THR A 25 8.13 -21.94 -4.98
N ASN A 26 9.04 -21.20 -4.30
CA ASN A 26 10.46 -21.45 -4.44
C ASN A 26 10.81 -22.87 -3.93
N PRO A 27 11.23 -23.79 -4.82
CA PRO A 27 11.46 -25.19 -4.43
C PRO A 27 12.76 -25.38 -3.64
N HIS A 28 13.54 -24.31 -3.44
CA HIS A 28 14.80 -24.36 -2.71
C HIS A 28 14.60 -23.84 -1.29
N GLU A 29 14.72 -24.74 -0.31
CA GLU A 29 14.77 -24.38 1.10
C GLU A 29 15.88 -23.35 1.32
N LYS A 30 15.51 -22.17 1.79
CA LYS A 30 16.48 -21.14 2.21
C LYS A 30 16.73 -21.28 3.70
N TYR A 31 17.97 -21.00 4.10
CA TYR A 31 18.32 -20.93 5.51
C TYR A 31 17.55 -19.80 6.19
N ARG A 32 16.68 -20.13 7.15
CA ARG A 32 15.95 -19.14 7.96
C ARG A 32 16.66 -18.98 9.29
N VAL A 33 17.09 -17.76 9.58
CA VAL A 33 17.79 -17.43 10.82
C VAL A 33 16.97 -17.78 12.07
N LEU A 34 15.65 -17.60 12.00
CA LEU A 34 14.74 -17.88 13.12
C LEU A 34 14.69 -19.37 13.51
N ASP A 35 14.95 -20.31 12.59
CA ASP A 35 14.88 -21.76 12.87
C ASP A 35 15.92 -22.22 13.91
N GLU A 36 16.88 -21.35 14.22
CA GLU A 36 17.94 -21.59 15.20
C GLU A 36 17.60 -21.06 16.60
N TYR A 37 16.46 -20.40 16.74
CA TYR A 37 15.98 -19.86 17.99
C TYR A 37 15.04 -20.85 18.68
N GLU A 38 15.22 -20.99 19.99
CA GLU A 38 14.25 -21.61 20.87
C GLU A 38 13.17 -20.58 21.21
N ILE A 39 11.91 -20.91 20.88
CA ILE A 39 10.76 -20.06 21.12
C ILE A 39 9.94 -20.66 22.27
N GLU A 40 9.72 -19.86 23.31
CA GLU A 40 8.91 -20.22 24.48
C GLU A 40 7.64 -19.37 24.53
N TYR A 41 6.52 -20.00 24.87
CA TYR A 41 5.22 -19.33 25.05
C TYR A 41 4.77 -19.48 26.51
N SER A 42 4.25 -18.41 27.12
CA SER A 42 3.59 -18.51 28.42
C SER A 42 2.26 -19.28 28.32
N GLU A 43 1.84 -19.94 29.39
CA GLU A 43 0.69 -20.88 29.44
C GLU A 43 -0.62 -20.34 28.83
N ASP A 44 -0.89 -19.03 28.97
CA ASP A 44 -2.11 -18.37 28.47
C ASP A 44 -1.92 -17.60 27.14
N THR A 45 -0.78 -17.75 26.49
CA THR A 45 -0.46 -16.97 25.27
C THR A 45 -0.93 -17.70 24.02
N ILE A 46 -1.68 -16.98 23.19
CA ILE A 46 -2.01 -17.38 21.81
C ILE A 46 -1.26 -16.43 20.89
N GLY A 47 -0.32 -16.96 20.14
CA GLY A 47 0.51 -16.19 19.23
C GLY A 47 1.58 -17.05 18.58
N GLN A 48 2.40 -16.43 17.74
CA GLN A 48 3.48 -17.08 17.02
C GLN A 48 4.63 -16.11 16.75
N ILE A 49 5.84 -16.64 16.70
CA ILE A 49 6.99 -15.98 16.07
C ILE A 49 7.31 -16.74 14.79
N SER A 50 7.28 -16.05 13.66
CA SER A 50 7.57 -16.63 12.34
C SER A 50 8.53 -15.73 11.56
N GLN A 51 9.21 -16.28 10.55
CA GLN A 51 10.07 -15.48 9.68
C GLN A 51 9.39 -15.32 8.32
N GLY A 52 9.16 -14.07 7.93
CA GLY A 52 8.54 -13.69 6.66
C GLY A 52 9.55 -13.23 5.62
N TRP A 53 9.07 -12.43 4.65
CA TRP A 53 9.89 -11.95 3.53
C TRP A 53 11.11 -11.12 3.98
N ALA A 54 10.98 -10.24 4.98
CA ALA A 54 12.07 -9.34 5.40
C ALA A 54 12.30 -9.29 6.91
N PHE A 55 11.53 -10.04 7.71
CA PHE A 55 11.48 -9.88 9.16
C PHE A 55 11.21 -11.19 9.89
N ALA A 56 11.62 -11.26 11.16
CA ALA A 56 10.98 -12.11 12.15
C ALA A 56 9.76 -11.36 12.70
N SER A 57 8.57 -11.91 12.49
CA SER A 57 7.28 -11.36 12.89
C SER A 57 6.79 -12.01 14.17
N ILE A 58 6.47 -11.17 15.16
CA ILE A 58 5.94 -11.52 16.47
C ILE A 58 4.45 -11.18 16.43
N ASN A 59 3.58 -12.19 16.49
CA ASN A 59 2.13 -12.01 16.47
C ASN A 59 1.53 -12.55 17.77
N ILE A 60 0.83 -11.68 18.51
CA ILE A 60 0.17 -12.01 19.78
C ILE A 60 -1.32 -11.74 19.62
N ASP A 61 -2.10 -12.80 19.47
CA ASP A 61 -3.56 -12.70 19.45
C ASP A 61 -4.08 -12.44 20.86
N LYS A 62 -3.55 -13.16 21.85
CA LYS A 62 -3.96 -13.06 23.25
C LYS A 62 -2.79 -13.32 24.20
N ALA A 63 -2.68 -12.53 25.26
CA ALA A 63 -1.74 -12.79 26.33
C ALA A 63 -2.17 -12.18 27.66
N LYS A 64 -1.62 -12.68 28.76
CA LYS A 64 -1.79 -12.05 30.06
C LYS A 64 -1.09 -10.69 30.09
N LYS A 65 -1.87 -9.62 30.26
CA LYS A 65 -1.39 -8.24 30.21
C LYS A 65 -0.26 -7.98 31.21
N ASN A 66 0.76 -7.26 30.75
CA ASN A 66 1.94 -6.84 31.52
C ASN A 66 2.79 -8.01 32.06
N THR A 67 2.69 -9.19 31.43
CA THR A 67 3.59 -10.32 31.68
C THR A 67 4.24 -10.77 30.38
N VAL A 68 5.31 -11.55 30.47
CA VAL A 68 5.95 -12.14 29.29
C VAL A 68 4.93 -13.02 28.57
N ALA A 69 4.67 -12.72 27.31
CA ALA A 69 3.80 -13.50 26.44
C ALA A 69 4.60 -14.61 25.75
N MET A 70 5.72 -14.23 25.15
CA MET A 70 6.60 -15.14 24.41
C MET A 70 8.05 -14.68 24.52
N SER A 71 8.96 -15.61 24.34
CA SER A 71 10.40 -15.35 24.37
C SER A 71 11.07 -16.04 23.18
N MET A 72 12.08 -15.41 22.62
CA MET A 72 12.99 -16.06 21.67
C MET A 72 14.39 -16.04 22.23
N SER A 73 15.08 -17.18 22.17
CA SER A 73 16.44 -17.30 22.68
C SER A 73 17.33 -18.14 21.78
N ARG A 74 18.62 -17.82 21.73
CA ARG A 74 19.59 -18.58 20.94
C ARG A 74 20.92 -18.67 21.67
N LYS A 75 21.47 -19.88 21.72
CA LYS A 75 22.86 -20.11 22.15
C LYS A 75 23.80 -19.73 21.01
N CYS A 76 24.90 -19.10 21.37
CA CYS A 76 25.83 -18.56 20.41
C CYS A 76 27.26 -18.54 20.95
N GLU A 77 28.16 -18.05 20.11
CA GLU A 77 29.50 -17.64 20.49
C GLU A 77 29.82 -16.44 19.59
N LEU A 78 29.76 -15.25 20.17
CA LEU A 78 29.98 -13.98 19.49
C LEU A 78 31.12 -13.23 20.18
N ASP A 79 32.20 -12.99 19.46
CA ASP A 79 33.30 -12.14 19.91
C ASP A 79 32.88 -10.66 19.83
N ILE A 80 32.80 -10.03 20.99
CA ILE A 80 32.42 -8.62 21.16
C ILE A 80 33.57 -7.75 21.68
N GLU A 81 34.83 -8.23 21.70
CA GLU A 81 35.97 -7.50 22.31
C GLU A 81 36.12 -6.08 21.78
N THR A 82 35.72 -5.86 20.52
CA THR A 82 35.81 -4.55 19.85
C THR A 82 34.50 -3.77 19.78
N TYR A 83 33.42 -4.24 20.41
CA TYR A 83 32.10 -3.64 20.36
C TYR A 83 31.57 -3.33 21.78
N ASP A 84 30.88 -2.20 21.93
CA ASP A 84 30.34 -1.74 23.23
C ASP A 84 28.81 -1.59 23.21
N THR A 85 28.18 -1.88 22.07
CA THR A 85 26.75 -1.69 21.85
C THR A 85 26.15 -2.89 21.10
N LEU A 86 25.07 -3.46 21.65
CA LEU A 86 24.15 -4.36 20.95
C LEU A 86 23.04 -3.52 20.32
N LYS A 87 22.78 -3.72 19.03
CA LYS A 87 21.76 -3.01 18.25
C LYS A 87 20.62 -3.94 17.84
N ILE A 88 19.39 -3.45 17.92
CA ILE A 88 18.19 -4.10 17.39
C ILE A 88 17.52 -3.14 16.41
N PHE A 89 17.31 -3.55 15.16
CA PHE A 89 16.49 -2.79 14.21
C PHE A 89 15.15 -3.47 14.02
N ALA A 90 14.08 -2.80 14.44
CA ALA A 90 12.76 -3.41 14.56
C ALA A 90 11.63 -2.37 14.44
N SER A 91 10.46 -2.83 14.02
CA SER A 91 9.18 -2.12 14.11
C SER A 91 8.36 -2.74 15.24
N ILE A 92 8.24 -2.03 16.35
CA ILE A 92 7.59 -2.52 17.58
C ILE A 92 6.52 -1.50 17.99
N PRO A 93 5.24 -1.89 18.12
CA PRO A 93 4.18 -0.99 18.52
C PRO A 93 4.38 -0.52 19.96
N GLU A 94 3.83 0.66 20.29
CA GLU A 94 3.98 1.27 21.61
C GLU A 94 3.42 0.40 22.76
N GLU A 95 2.48 -0.48 22.44
CA GLU A 95 1.81 -1.39 23.36
C GLU A 95 2.55 -2.70 23.60
N LEU A 96 3.69 -2.93 22.92
CA LEU A 96 4.58 -4.05 23.18
C LEU A 96 5.84 -3.56 23.89
N LEU A 97 6.08 -4.09 25.09
CA LEU A 97 7.34 -3.90 25.78
C LEU A 97 8.23 -5.12 25.53
N PHE A 98 9.55 -4.95 25.62
CA PHE A 98 10.46 -6.09 25.57
C PHE A 98 11.65 -5.96 26.50
N ASP A 99 12.12 -7.10 26.99
CA ASP A 99 13.33 -7.25 27.78
C ASP A 99 14.41 -7.94 26.95
N VAL A 100 15.68 -7.59 27.19
CA VAL A 100 16.82 -8.22 26.51
C VAL A 100 17.80 -8.76 27.54
N TYR A 101 18.14 -10.03 27.40
CA TYR A 101 19.09 -10.74 28.24
C TYR A 101 20.23 -11.31 27.40
N VAL A 102 21.43 -11.29 27.96
CA VAL A 102 22.63 -11.85 27.33
C VAL A 102 23.48 -12.56 28.37
N THR A 103 24.16 -13.64 27.97
CA THR A 103 25.26 -14.20 28.76
C THR A 103 26.57 -13.64 28.22
N ILE A 104 27.25 -12.78 28.99
CA ILE A 104 28.56 -12.22 28.62
C ILE A 104 29.63 -12.79 29.55
N ASP A 105 30.68 -13.38 28.99
CA ASP A 105 31.81 -13.96 29.73
C ASP A 105 31.36 -14.96 30.83
N GLY A 106 30.26 -15.68 30.57
CA GLY A 106 29.66 -16.67 31.48
C GLY A 106 28.64 -16.09 32.49
N GLU A 107 28.42 -14.78 32.51
CA GLU A 107 27.46 -14.13 33.41
C GLU A 107 26.17 -13.75 32.66
N TYR A 108 25.02 -14.29 33.11
CA TYR A 108 23.70 -13.97 32.55
C TYR A 108 23.19 -12.63 33.10
N LYS A 109 22.97 -11.67 32.21
CA LYS A 109 22.59 -10.28 32.53
C LYS A 109 21.35 -9.84 31.76
N LYS A 110 20.52 -9.04 32.42
CA LYS A 110 19.48 -8.23 31.77
C LYS A 110 20.10 -6.90 31.35
N ILE A 111 20.12 -6.61 30.06
CA ILE A 111 20.71 -5.38 29.48
C ILE A 111 19.65 -4.41 28.95
N GLY A 112 18.42 -4.88 28.76
CA GLY A 112 17.26 -4.07 28.45
C GLY A 112 16.10 -4.43 29.39
N ASP A 113 15.50 -3.42 30.03
CA ASP A 113 14.38 -3.60 30.96
C ASP A 113 13.17 -2.78 30.52
N LYS A 114 12.09 -3.49 30.16
CA LYS A 114 10.79 -2.96 29.73
C LYS A 114 10.93 -1.86 28.69
N ILE A 115 11.73 -2.11 27.66
CA ILE A 115 11.91 -1.19 26.55
C ILE A 115 10.58 -1.06 25.82
N LYS A 116 10.10 0.18 25.68
CA LYS A 116 8.85 0.47 24.96
C LYS A 116 9.14 0.55 23.47
N GLY A 117 8.29 -0.08 22.65
CA GLY A 117 8.31 0.10 21.19
C GLY A 117 8.10 1.56 20.78
N HIS A 118 8.73 1.97 19.68
CA HIS A 118 8.62 3.33 19.13
C HIS A 118 7.34 3.58 18.31
N GLY A 119 6.52 2.54 18.05
CA GLY A 119 5.37 2.63 17.14
C GLY A 119 5.73 2.60 15.65
N VAL A 120 7.01 2.77 15.32
CA VAL A 120 7.56 2.78 13.97
C VAL A 120 8.86 1.97 13.91
N THR A 121 9.32 1.65 12.69
CA THR A 121 10.66 1.06 12.49
C THR A 121 11.77 2.00 12.96
N GLY A 122 12.72 1.47 13.74
CA GLY A 122 13.88 2.19 14.25
C GLY A 122 14.91 1.30 14.95
N GLU A 123 15.94 1.93 15.51
CA GLU A 123 17.05 1.29 16.22
C GLU A 123 16.88 1.35 17.74
N TYR A 124 17.23 0.26 18.42
CA TYR A 124 17.35 0.18 19.88
C TYR A 124 18.79 -0.18 20.22
N ASP A 125 19.45 0.71 20.98
CA ASP A 125 20.86 0.60 21.34
C ASP A 125 21.01 0.22 22.82
N LEU A 126 21.70 -0.90 23.07
CA LEU A 126 21.90 -1.46 24.41
C LEU A 126 23.39 -1.58 24.71
N THR A 127 23.84 -0.96 25.79
CA THR A 127 25.26 -1.01 26.19
C THR A 127 25.64 -2.41 26.66
N ILE A 128 26.77 -2.90 26.18
CA ILE A 128 27.37 -4.18 26.56
C ILE A 128 28.84 -3.98 26.92
N ALA A 129 29.38 -4.87 27.76
CA ALA A 129 30.79 -4.86 28.15
C ALA A 129 31.26 -6.29 28.48
N GLY A 130 32.36 -6.70 27.87
CA GLY A 130 32.96 -8.03 28.01
C GLY A 130 33.57 -8.46 26.68
N ASN A 131 33.83 -9.75 26.53
CA ASN A 131 34.54 -10.27 25.35
C ASN A 131 33.71 -11.23 24.52
N ILE A 132 32.89 -12.08 25.15
CA ILE A 132 32.13 -13.11 24.44
C ILE A 132 30.68 -13.14 24.90
N ILE A 133 29.73 -13.05 23.97
CA ILE A 133 28.32 -13.40 24.21
C ILE A 133 28.09 -14.87 23.86
N THR A 134 27.47 -15.62 24.78
CA THR A 134 27.14 -17.05 24.57
C THR A 134 25.65 -17.38 24.55
N THR A 135 24.80 -16.44 24.94
CA THR A 135 23.34 -16.56 24.85
C THR A 135 22.74 -15.19 24.62
N ILE A 136 21.70 -15.11 23.79
CA ILE A 136 20.83 -13.94 23.64
C ILE A 136 19.38 -14.40 23.87
N ARG A 137 18.59 -13.64 24.62
CA ARG A 137 17.16 -13.86 24.83
C ARG A 137 16.41 -12.52 24.78
N ILE A 138 15.28 -12.50 24.07
CA ILE A 138 14.36 -11.37 24.01
C ILE A 138 13.00 -11.86 24.52
N ASP A 139 12.48 -11.21 25.56
CA ASP A 139 11.14 -11.49 26.10
C ASP A 139 10.17 -10.39 25.67
N PHE A 140 9.04 -10.76 25.10
CA PHE A 140 8.00 -9.84 24.66
C PHE A 140 6.86 -9.78 25.68
N ILE A 141 6.49 -8.56 26.10
CA ILE A 141 5.53 -8.28 27.16
C ILE A 141 4.38 -7.46 26.58
N ALA A 142 3.24 -8.12 26.37
CA ALA A 142 2.05 -7.50 25.78
C ALA A 142 1.28 -6.67 26.81
N THR A 143 0.87 -5.45 26.46
CA THR A 143 -0.01 -4.61 27.30
C THR A 143 -1.49 -4.70 26.90
N LYS A 144 -1.76 -5.17 25.68
CA LYS A 144 -3.10 -5.49 25.14
C LYS A 144 -3.04 -6.76 24.28
N ASP A 145 -4.20 -7.26 23.90
CA ASP A 145 -4.36 -8.32 22.91
C ASP A 145 -4.22 -7.73 21.49
N TYR A 146 -4.02 -8.59 20.49
CA TYR A 146 -3.89 -8.22 19.06
C TYR A 146 -2.73 -7.27 18.76
N ILE A 147 -1.51 -7.80 18.90
CA ILE A 147 -0.26 -7.06 18.68
C ILE A 147 0.59 -7.80 17.65
N THR A 148 1.08 -7.06 16.65
CA THR A 148 2.14 -7.52 15.74
C THR A 148 3.38 -6.64 15.88
N ALA A 149 4.57 -7.24 15.84
CA ALA A 149 5.85 -6.55 15.77
C ALA A 149 6.79 -7.28 14.81
N ASN A 150 7.81 -6.58 14.29
CA ASN A 150 8.77 -7.11 13.33
C ASN A 150 10.21 -6.77 13.74
N ILE A 151 11.10 -7.76 13.77
CA ILE A 151 12.54 -7.56 13.94
C ILE A 151 13.23 -7.83 12.60
N ALA A 152 14.00 -6.86 12.12
CA ALA A 152 14.75 -6.98 10.88
C ALA A 152 16.17 -7.52 11.12
N TRP A 153 16.91 -6.99 12.10
CA TRP A 153 18.22 -7.52 12.46
C TRP A 153 18.67 -7.24 13.88
N LEU A 154 19.64 -8.07 14.32
CA LEU A 154 20.51 -7.80 15.46
C LEU A 154 21.95 -7.52 15.00
N GLY A 155 22.59 -6.54 15.61
CA GLY A 155 23.93 -6.08 15.25
C GLY A 155 24.75 -5.61 16.43
N LEU A 156 26.01 -5.24 16.15
CA LEU A 156 27.00 -4.75 17.11
C LEU A 156 27.58 -3.42 16.61
N ALA A 157 27.97 -2.55 17.54
CA ALA A 157 28.66 -1.30 17.22
C ALA A 157 29.73 -0.93 18.26
N ASP A 158 30.79 -0.27 17.80
CA ASP A 158 31.76 0.47 18.62
C ASP A 158 31.37 1.95 18.57
N SER A 159 30.82 2.45 19.68
CA SER A 159 30.29 3.81 19.78
C SER A 159 31.30 4.89 19.36
N LYS A 160 32.58 4.73 19.70
CA LYS A 160 33.64 5.70 19.37
C LYS A 160 34.04 5.63 17.91
N ARG A 161 34.11 4.42 17.33
CA ARG A 161 34.38 4.30 15.89
C ARG A 161 33.22 4.82 15.06
N VAL A 162 31.98 4.64 15.51
CA VAL A 162 30.81 5.24 14.85
C VAL A 162 30.93 6.76 14.85
N GLU A 163 31.24 7.38 16.00
CA GLU A 163 31.45 8.83 16.09
C GLU A 163 32.57 9.30 15.15
N PHE A 164 33.70 8.59 15.13
CA PHE A 164 34.82 8.90 14.24
C PHE A 164 34.44 8.79 12.76
N MET A 165 33.78 7.69 12.37
CA MET A 165 33.33 7.43 11.01
C MET A 165 32.37 8.53 10.52
N GLU A 166 31.36 8.88 11.32
CA GLU A 166 30.36 9.91 10.98
C GLU A 166 30.96 11.32 10.95
N SER A 167 32.06 11.57 11.65
CA SER A 167 32.79 12.85 11.62
C SER A 167 33.62 13.08 10.34
N ARG A 168 33.77 12.06 9.49
CA ARG A 168 34.63 12.13 8.30
C ARG A 168 34.12 13.19 7.32
N LYS A 169 35.03 14.09 6.94
CA LYS A 169 34.72 15.16 6.00
C LYS A 169 34.60 14.61 4.58
N ASN A 170 33.51 14.97 3.91
CA ASN A 170 33.36 14.73 2.50
C ASN A 170 34.29 15.65 1.67
N HIS A 171 35.02 15.07 0.71
CA HIS A 171 36.01 15.78 -0.11
C HIS A 171 35.44 16.38 -1.41
N TYR A 172 34.18 16.09 -1.75
CA TYR A 172 33.51 16.69 -2.91
C TYR A 172 33.05 18.11 -2.59
N ASP A 173 33.16 19.01 -3.57
CA ASP A 173 32.70 20.39 -3.46
C ASP A 173 31.75 20.75 -4.61
N SER A 174 31.03 21.87 -4.42
CA SER A 174 30.00 22.31 -5.36
C SER A 174 30.53 22.78 -6.71
N LYS A 175 31.85 22.89 -6.91
CA LYS A 175 32.44 23.37 -8.16
C LYS A 175 32.40 22.31 -9.24
N TRP A 176 32.62 21.04 -8.87
CA TRP A 176 32.73 19.91 -9.81
C TRP A 176 33.59 20.26 -11.04
N THR A 177 34.83 20.68 -10.77
CA THR A 177 35.75 21.25 -11.77
C THR A 177 35.84 20.37 -13.02
N GLY A 178 35.56 20.95 -14.19
CA GLY A 178 35.61 20.26 -15.49
C GLY A 178 34.33 19.52 -15.90
N LEU A 179 33.30 19.50 -15.04
CA LEU A 179 32.03 18.80 -15.34
C LEU A 179 30.93 19.73 -15.87
N PHE A 180 31.08 21.04 -15.70
CA PHE A 180 30.15 22.06 -16.19
C PHE A 180 30.74 22.86 -17.36
N LYS A 181 29.87 23.19 -18.32
CA LYS A 181 30.13 24.20 -19.34
C LYS A 181 29.98 25.62 -18.79
N GLU A 182 30.47 26.59 -19.54
CA GLU A 182 30.24 28.00 -19.21
C GLU A 182 28.77 28.37 -19.43
N LYS A 183 28.24 29.29 -18.62
CA LYS A 183 26.83 29.71 -18.69
C LYS A 183 26.39 30.19 -20.08
N SER A 184 27.29 30.80 -20.84
CA SER A 184 27.03 31.27 -22.21
C SER A 184 26.86 30.14 -23.24
N GLU A 185 27.22 28.90 -22.90
CA GLU A 185 27.16 27.72 -23.77
C GLU A 185 25.94 26.83 -23.48
N VAL A 186 25.08 27.26 -22.55
CA VAL A 186 23.91 26.49 -22.10
C VAL A 186 22.70 26.87 -22.94
N ASP A 187 22.16 25.86 -23.64
CA ASP A 187 20.86 25.95 -24.29
C ASP A 187 19.77 25.44 -23.34
N PHE A 188 18.69 26.20 -23.19
CA PHE A 188 17.53 25.84 -22.36
C PHE A 188 16.53 24.99 -23.14
N ASN A 189 17.03 23.86 -23.66
CA ASN A 189 16.34 22.91 -24.53
C ASN A 189 16.45 21.50 -23.93
N ALA A 190 15.43 20.67 -24.15
CA ALA A 190 15.52 19.23 -23.90
C ALA A 190 16.47 18.60 -24.93
N GLU A 191 17.39 17.74 -24.47
CA GLU A 191 18.45 17.15 -25.29
C GLU A 191 18.06 15.78 -25.88
N ILE A 192 17.26 15.00 -25.14
CA ILE A 192 16.86 13.63 -25.48
C ILE A 192 15.38 13.60 -25.90
N GLU A 193 14.57 14.52 -25.38
CA GLU A 193 13.14 14.69 -25.67
C GLU A 193 12.27 13.51 -25.17
N ILE A 194 12.53 13.05 -23.93
CA ILE A 194 11.90 11.84 -23.35
C ILE A 194 10.38 12.02 -23.21
N LEU A 195 9.94 13.05 -22.48
CA LEU A 195 8.52 13.34 -22.25
C LEU A 195 7.98 14.42 -23.17
N PHE A 196 8.82 15.37 -23.60
CA PHE A 196 8.39 16.51 -24.40
C PHE A 196 9.56 16.99 -25.25
N ASP A 197 9.26 17.62 -26.38
CA ASP A 197 10.27 18.21 -27.26
C ASP A 197 10.41 19.72 -27.03
N ASN A 198 11.29 20.34 -27.80
CA ASN A 198 11.53 21.78 -27.69
C ASN A 198 10.36 22.67 -28.15
N LYS A 199 9.39 22.13 -28.91
CA LYS A 199 8.16 22.85 -29.29
C LYS A 199 7.12 22.77 -28.17
N ASP A 200 7.06 21.62 -27.49
CA ASP A 200 6.19 21.39 -26.35
C ASP A 200 6.52 22.36 -25.19
N LEU A 201 7.79 22.75 -25.01
CA LEU A 201 8.24 23.69 -23.95
C LEU A 201 7.48 25.02 -23.94
N ASP A 202 7.25 25.62 -25.11
CA ASP A 202 6.53 26.90 -25.20
C ASP A 202 5.04 26.73 -24.90
N THR A 203 4.48 25.56 -25.19
CA THR A 203 3.10 25.21 -24.83
C THR A 203 2.97 25.01 -23.32
N LEU A 204 3.94 24.32 -22.69
CA LEU A 204 3.96 24.12 -21.24
C LEU A 204 4.07 25.44 -20.48
N ARG A 205 4.99 26.33 -20.89
CA ARG A 205 5.12 27.67 -20.29
C ARG A 205 3.80 28.44 -20.29
N LYS A 206 3.09 28.46 -21.42
CA LYS A 206 1.77 29.10 -21.53
C LYS A 206 0.70 28.42 -20.66
N LYS A 207 0.73 27.08 -20.60
CA LYS A 207 -0.20 26.32 -19.74
C LYS A 207 -0.03 26.71 -18.27
N PHE A 208 1.21 26.89 -17.82
CA PHE A 208 1.52 27.28 -16.44
C PHE A 208 1.21 28.75 -16.11
N GLU A 209 0.69 29.54 -17.07
CA GLU A 209 0.13 30.86 -16.81
C GLU A 209 -1.40 30.82 -16.53
N ILE A 210 -2.03 29.65 -16.64
CA ILE A 210 -3.48 29.46 -16.60
C ILE A 210 -3.87 28.53 -15.44
N GLU A 211 -4.90 28.89 -14.68
CA GLU A 211 -5.43 28.04 -13.61
C GLU A 211 -6.10 26.77 -14.15
N PRO A 212 -6.05 25.64 -13.41
CA PRO A 212 -5.39 25.43 -12.11
C PRO A 212 -3.88 25.14 -12.19
N PHE A 213 -3.33 24.97 -13.40
CA PHE A 213 -1.94 24.57 -13.62
C PHE A 213 -0.94 25.61 -13.12
N LYS A 214 -1.30 26.89 -13.17
CA LYS A 214 -0.50 27.98 -12.61
C LYS A 214 -0.22 27.77 -11.13
N SER A 215 -1.26 27.63 -10.30
CA SER A 215 -1.09 27.42 -8.85
C SER A 215 -0.27 26.17 -8.55
N ALA A 216 -0.55 25.07 -9.27
CA ALA A 216 0.19 23.81 -9.14
C ALA A 216 1.69 23.98 -9.46
N TYR A 217 1.99 24.66 -10.57
CA TYR A 217 3.36 24.92 -11.01
C TYR A 217 4.09 25.88 -10.08
N GLU A 218 3.45 26.95 -9.61
CA GLU A 218 4.00 27.88 -8.62
C GLU A 218 4.41 27.14 -7.33
N GLY A 219 3.62 26.16 -6.88
CA GLY A 219 4.00 25.28 -5.76
C GLY A 219 5.29 24.49 -6.01
N MET A 220 5.47 23.96 -7.23
CA MET A 220 6.72 23.28 -7.62
C MET A 220 7.92 24.22 -7.68
N VAL A 221 7.71 25.47 -8.15
CA VAL A 221 8.74 26.53 -8.16
C VAL A 221 9.16 26.89 -6.74
N GLU A 222 8.22 27.03 -5.80
CA GLU A 222 8.55 27.30 -4.39
C GLU A 222 9.34 26.14 -3.75
N LEU A 223 8.93 24.89 -4.02
CA LEU A 223 9.70 23.72 -3.59
C LEU A 223 11.11 23.71 -4.21
N ALA A 224 11.26 24.04 -5.49
CA ALA A 224 12.56 24.13 -6.15
C ALA A 224 13.47 25.19 -5.50
N LYS A 225 12.92 26.35 -5.12
CA LYS A 225 13.65 27.39 -4.37
C LYS A 225 14.12 26.89 -3.00
N GLU A 226 13.29 26.12 -2.29
CA GLU A 226 13.70 25.49 -1.04
C GLU A 226 14.81 24.45 -1.25
N TYR A 227 14.70 23.66 -2.31
CA TYR A 227 15.71 22.66 -2.67
C TYR A 227 17.08 23.24 -3.01
N MET A 228 17.15 24.50 -3.46
CA MET A 228 18.43 25.20 -3.66
C MET A 228 19.27 25.35 -2.39
N LYS A 229 18.68 25.17 -1.20
CA LYS A 229 19.41 25.17 0.08
C LYS A 229 20.19 23.86 0.33
N THR A 230 19.90 22.82 -0.45
CA THR A 230 20.54 21.50 -0.31
C THR A 230 22.01 21.55 -0.68
N GLN A 231 22.82 20.77 0.04
CA GLN A 231 24.24 20.57 -0.26
C GLN A 231 24.45 19.11 -0.66
N PRO A 232 24.13 18.72 -1.91
CA PRO A 232 24.09 17.32 -2.32
C PRO A 232 25.45 16.62 -2.16
N GLU A 233 26.56 17.34 -2.25
CA GLU A 233 27.90 16.78 -2.08
C GLU A 233 28.11 16.21 -0.67
N LYS A 234 27.46 16.79 0.36
CA LYS A 234 27.53 16.27 1.73
C LYS A 234 26.76 14.96 1.92
N LEU A 235 25.87 14.62 0.99
CA LEU A 235 25.04 13.42 1.03
C LEU A 235 25.69 12.23 0.30
N ILE A 236 26.83 12.43 -0.35
CA ILE A 236 27.60 11.33 -0.96
C ILE A 236 28.08 10.40 0.16
N GLY A 237 27.68 9.14 0.09
CA GLY A 237 28.04 8.13 1.06
C GLY A 237 27.89 6.71 0.50
N THR A 238 27.82 5.74 1.39
CA THR A 238 27.67 4.32 1.01
C THR A 238 26.34 4.05 0.29
N TYR A 239 25.26 4.65 0.77
CA TYR A 239 23.90 4.49 0.27
C TYR A 239 23.40 5.81 -0.31
N VAL A 240 22.54 5.74 -1.32
CA VAL A 240 21.84 6.93 -1.83
C VAL A 240 20.82 7.43 -0.79
N PRO A 241 20.61 8.74 -0.67
CA PRO A 241 19.70 9.29 0.33
C PRO A 241 18.24 9.08 -0.10
N LYS A 242 17.57 8.11 0.52
CA LYS A 242 16.13 7.87 0.33
C LYS A 242 15.49 7.73 1.72
N PRO A 243 14.65 8.67 2.17
CA PRO A 243 14.04 8.62 3.49
C PRO A 243 12.91 7.58 3.52
N ASP A 244 13.26 6.29 3.57
CA ASP A 244 12.32 5.19 3.75
C ASP A 244 12.54 4.52 5.10
N ARG A 245 11.70 4.87 6.09
CA ARG A 245 11.83 4.39 7.46
C ARG A 245 11.73 2.86 7.59
N ARG A 246 11.14 2.15 6.62
CA ARG A 246 11.09 0.67 6.64
C ARG A 246 12.48 0.05 6.65
N TRP A 247 13.41 0.67 5.94
CA TRP A 247 14.72 0.10 5.63
C TRP A 247 15.88 0.95 6.14
N CYS A 248 15.64 2.25 6.33
CA CYS A 248 16.65 3.20 6.74
C CYS A 248 16.84 3.23 8.25
N ARG A 249 18.10 3.31 8.64
CA ARG A 249 18.53 3.55 10.02
C ARG A 249 18.11 4.95 10.48
N ASP A 250 17.95 5.14 11.78
CA ASP A 250 17.43 6.40 12.33
C ASP A 250 18.32 7.60 11.99
N ARG A 251 19.64 7.40 11.90
CA ARG A 251 20.57 8.45 11.47
C ARG A 251 20.52 8.78 9.97
N HIS A 252 19.84 7.97 9.16
CA HIS A 252 19.74 8.17 7.70
C HIS A 252 18.35 8.62 7.25
N VAL A 253 17.29 8.32 8.01
CA VAL A 253 15.89 8.56 7.62
C VAL A 253 15.55 10.03 7.37
N ASN A 254 16.33 10.97 7.94
CA ASN A 254 16.12 12.41 7.77
C ASN A 254 16.91 13.01 6.58
N LYS A 255 17.65 12.19 5.81
CA LYS A 255 18.35 12.66 4.62
C LYS A 255 17.32 12.97 3.53
N PRO A 256 17.46 14.10 2.79
CA PRO A 256 16.48 14.47 1.78
C PRO A 256 16.57 13.54 0.56
N ALA A 257 15.42 13.23 -0.04
CA ALA A 257 15.31 12.40 -1.25
C ALA A 257 15.91 13.14 -2.46
N LEU A 258 17.14 12.80 -2.85
CA LEU A 258 17.81 13.50 -3.95
C LEU A 258 17.19 13.24 -5.32
N ASP A 259 16.50 12.11 -5.50
CA ASP A 259 15.70 11.80 -6.69
C ASP A 259 14.63 12.86 -6.95
N THR A 260 13.76 13.11 -5.96
CA THR A 260 12.69 14.12 -6.05
C THR A 260 13.25 15.53 -6.23
N ILE A 261 14.34 15.85 -5.52
CA ILE A 261 14.97 17.17 -5.60
C ILE A 261 15.50 17.45 -7.01
N MET A 262 16.25 16.51 -7.58
CA MET A 262 16.90 16.73 -8.88
C MET A 262 15.92 16.73 -10.04
N GLU A 263 14.87 15.90 -9.97
CA GLU A 263 13.79 15.90 -10.96
C GLU A 263 13.07 17.26 -10.98
N ASN A 264 12.63 17.76 -9.81
CA ASN A 264 11.93 19.04 -9.73
C ASN A 264 12.82 20.22 -10.19
N LEU A 265 14.07 20.29 -9.72
CA LEU A 265 15.01 21.34 -10.11
C LEU A 265 15.34 21.32 -11.61
N ALA A 266 15.47 20.13 -12.21
CA ALA A 266 15.72 20.00 -13.64
C ALA A 266 14.50 20.49 -14.45
N PHE A 267 13.29 20.10 -14.05
CA PHE A 267 12.06 20.50 -14.72
C PHE A 267 11.83 22.02 -14.61
N VAL A 268 11.81 22.56 -13.39
CA VAL A 268 11.58 23.99 -13.14
C VAL A 268 12.68 24.82 -13.79
N GLY A 269 13.95 24.44 -13.64
CA GLY A 269 15.07 25.16 -14.24
C GLY A 269 14.99 25.24 -15.77
N LEU A 270 14.44 24.22 -16.44
CA LEU A 270 14.28 24.22 -17.90
C LEU A 270 13.11 25.13 -18.33
N ILE A 271 11.99 25.06 -17.60
CA ILE A 271 10.81 25.91 -17.88
C ILE A 271 11.14 27.39 -17.64
N GLU A 272 11.72 27.73 -16.49
CA GLU A 272 12.10 29.10 -16.08
C GLU A 272 13.36 29.63 -16.76
N LYS A 273 14.10 28.75 -17.47
CA LYS A 273 15.44 29.07 -18.00
C LYS A 273 16.42 29.52 -16.91
N ASP A 274 16.36 28.87 -15.75
CA ASP A 274 17.20 29.15 -14.59
C ASP A 274 18.45 28.25 -14.59
N TYR A 275 19.59 28.86 -14.92
CA TYR A 275 20.89 28.19 -14.93
C TYR A 275 21.29 27.60 -13.55
N GLU A 276 21.01 28.28 -12.44
CA GLU A 276 21.43 27.83 -11.12
C GLU A 276 20.62 26.62 -10.65
N MET A 277 19.32 26.59 -10.96
CA MET A 277 18.47 25.43 -10.67
C MET A 277 18.91 24.20 -11.48
N LEU A 278 19.13 24.36 -12.78
CA LEU A 278 19.62 23.27 -13.61
C LEU A 278 21.01 22.78 -13.15
N ARG A 279 21.90 23.71 -12.77
CA ARG A 279 23.20 23.38 -12.20
C ARG A 279 23.06 22.62 -10.88
N MET A 280 22.12 22.99 -10.02
CA MET A 280 21.85 22.26 -8.78
C MET A 280 21.32 20.85 -9.06
N ALA A 281 20.41 20.68 -10.04
CA ALA A 281 19.94 19.34 -10.45
C ALA A 281 21.10 18.44 -10.91
N CYS A 282 22.01 18.98 -11.72
CA CYS A 282 23.23 18.27 -12.12
C CYS A 282 24.14 17.93 -10.93
N ARG A 283 24.28 18.84 -9.94
CA ARG A 283 25.05 18.55 -8.71
C ARG A 283 24.45 17.39 -7.93
N CYS A 284 23.13 17.36 -7.78
CA CYS A 284 22.43 16.23 -7.17
C CYS A 284 22.70 14.91 -7.89
N ALA A 285 22.54 14.88 -9.23
CA ALA A 285 22.83 13.69 -10.02
C ALA A 285 24.31 13.26 -9.95
N LEU A 286 25.26 14.20 -9.98
CA LEU A 286 26.68 13.90 -9.79
C LEU A 286 26.95 13.35 -8.40
N SER A 287 26.34 13.88 -7.34
CA SER A 287 26.47 13.35 -5.99
C SER A 287 25.93 11.91 -5.89
N VAL A 288 24.72 11.66 -6.41
CA VAL A 288 24.13 10.32 -6.47
C VAL A 288 25.02 9.35 -7.27
N ALA A 289 25.59 9.80 -8.39
CA ALA A 289 26.53 9.01 -9.19
C ALA A 289 27.79 8.61 -8.42
N HIS A 290 28.19 9.38 -7.40
CA HIS A 290 29.35 9.08 -6.54
C HIS A 290 29.01 8.31 -5.26
N CYS A 291 27.74 8.09 -4.93
CA CYS A 291 27.38 7.15 -3.85
C CYS A 291 27.82 5.72 -4.21
N THR A 292 28.21 4.92 -3.23
CA THR A 292 28.72 3.56 -3.50
C THR A 292 27.65 2.67 -4.11
N TYR A 293 26.46 2.63 -3.49
CA TYR A 293 25.32 1.82 -3.91
C TYR A 293 24.08 2.68 -4.17
N TRP A 294 23.26 2.28 -5.14
CA TRP A 294 21.94 2.85 -5.43
C TRP A 294 20.82 2.11 -4.68
N CYS A 295 21.08 1.76 -3.42
CA CYS A 295 20.08 1.28 -2.47
C CYS A 295 20.12 2.19 -1.23
N GLU A 296 19.06 2.14 -0.43
CA GLU A 296 18.82 3.01 0.72
C GLU A 296 19.45 2.49 2.02
N SER A 297 19.78 1.20 2.08
CA SER A 297 20.33 0.58 3.30
C SER A 297 21.21 -0.63 3.03
N ILE A 298 21.89 -1.08 4.09
CA ILE A 298 22.72 -2.29 4.10
C ILE A 298 21.93 -3.55 3.74
N MET A 299 20.62 -3.59 4.01
CA MET A 299 19.80 -4.77 3.73
C MET A 299 19.77 -5.11 2.24
N GLY A 300 19.89 -4.11 1.35
CA GLY A 300 19.90 -4.32 -0.11
C GLY A 300 21.23 -4.87 -0.66
N VAL A 301 22.32 -4.79 0.12
CA VAL A 301 23.69 -5.13 -0.31
C VAL A 301 24.46 -5.94 0.74
N PHE A 302 23.75 -6.61 1.65
CA PHE A 302 24.38 -7.35 2.73
C PHE A 302 25.22 -8.52 2.15
N PRO A 303 26.53 -8.62 2.48
CA PRO A 303 27.38 -9.63 1.87
C PRO A 303 26.93 -11.06 2.18
N GLY A 304 26.67 -11.83 1.12
CA GLY A 304 26.24 -13.22 1.23
C GLY A 304 24.75 -13.42 1.52
N ALA A 305 23.97 -12.34 1.59
CA ALA A 305 22.51 -12.47 1.59
C ALA A 305 22.02 -12.93 0.21
N MET A 306 21.06 -13.86 0.21
CA MET A 306 20.27 -14.19 -0.98
C MET A 306 19.05 -13.29 -1.13
N TRP A 307 18.75 -12.50 -0.10
CA TRP A 307 17.70 -11.50 -0.13
C TRP A 307 18.25 -10.11 -0.43
N HIS A 308 17.48 -9.32 -1.18
CA HIS A 308 17.66 -7.89 -1.33
C HIS A 308 16.29 -7.22 -1.44
N HIS A 309 16.21 -5.96 -1.01
CA HIS A 309 15.05 -5.14 -1.29
C HIS A 309 14.96 -4.94 -2.81
N ARG A 310 13.77 -5.15 -3.37
CA ARG A 310 13.55 -5.03 -4.82
C ARG A 310 13.85 -3.62 -5.30
N SER A 311 14.06 -3.48 -6.60
CA SER A 311 14.64 -2.29 -7.26
C SER A 311 13.83 -0.98 -7.20
N PHE A 312 13.04 -0.73 -6.15
CA PHE A 312 12.33 0.53 -5.89
C PHE A 312 13.25 1.74 -5.83
N THR A 313 14.43 1.60 -5.22
CA THR A 313 15.39 2.72 -5.11
C THR A 313 16.17 2.90 -6.40
N GLU A 314 16.58 1.81 -7.05
CA GLU A 314 17.32 1.86 -8.30
C GLU A 314 16.48 2.43 -9.45
N GLU A 315 15.16 2.13 -9.49
CA GLU A 315 14.27 2.66 -10.53
C GLU A 315 14.14 4.19 -10.45
N ILE A 316 13.83 4.74 -9.27
CA ILE A 316 13.64 6.19 -9.10
C ILE A 316 14.90 6.98 -9.44
N TYR A 317 16.09 6.45 -9.12
CA TYR A 317 17.37 7.10 -9.42
C TYR A 317 17.76 6.96 -10.89
N CYS A 318 17.44 5.84 -11.55
CA CYS A 318 17.57 5.72 -13.00
C CYS A 318 16.68 6.73 -13.73
N LYS A 319 15.42 6.82 -13.32
CA LYS A 319 14.42 7.75 -13.86
C LYS A 319 14.90 9.20 -13.74
N SER A 320 15.20 9.61 -12.52
CA SER A 320 15.60 10.99 -12.22
C SER A 320 16.92 11.36 -12.91
N CYS A 321 17.90 10.45 -12.98
CA CYS A 321 19.15 10.70 -13.71
C CYS A 321 18.93 10.80 -15.23
N GLY A 322 18.00 10.00 -15.78
CA GLY A 322 17.58 10.11 -17.17
C GLY A 322 16.97 11.48 -17.48
N TYR A 323 16.09 11.99 -16.62
CA TYR A 323 15.53 13.34 -16.76
C TYR A 323 16.58 14.44 -16.60
N VAL A 324 17.54 14.31 -15.68
CA VAL A 324 18.64 15.29 -15.58
C VAL A 324 19.48 15.31 -16.86
N LEU A 325 19.75 14.14 -17.47
CA LEU A 325 20.45 14.07 -18.76
C LEU A 325 19.65 14.71 -19.90
N ASP A 326 18.32 14.63 -19.87
CA ASP A 326 17.44 15.23 -20.87
C ASP A 326 17.31 16.76 -20.67
N TRP A 327 16.92 17.19 -19.47
CA TRP A 327 16.50 18.57 -19.20
C TRP A 327 17.63 19.50 -18.78
N ALA A 328 18.66 18.97 -18.11
CA ALA A 328 19.83 19.75 -17.66
C ALA A 328 21.12 19.33 -18.40
N GLY A 329 21.02 18.42 -19.37
CA GLY A 329 22.17 17.87 -20.09
C GLY A 329 23.03 18.93 -20.77
N SER A 330 22.43 20.01 -21.28
CA SER A 330 23.16 21.08 -21.97
C SER A 330 24.24 21.74 -21.12
N LEU A 331 24.11 21.77 -19.78
CA LEU A 331 25.10 22.30 -18.83
C LEU A 331 26.31 21.40 -18.63
N LEU A 332 26.14 20.10 -18.82
CA LEU A 332 27.19 19.13 -18.53
C LEU A 332 28.18 19.07 -19.69
N THR A 333 29.47 19.00 -19.36
CA THR A 333 30.48 18.62 -20.35
C THR A 333 30.24 17.17 -20.79
N PRO A 334 30.79 16.73 -21.94
CA PRO A 334 30.73 15.32 -22.33
C PRO A 334 31.21 14.37 -21.23
N TYR A 335 32.20 14.80 -20.44
CA TYR A 335 32.70 14.05 -19.30
C TYR A 335 31.70 14.01 -18.13
N GLY A 336 31.08 15.15 -17.77
CA GLY A 336 30.02 15.19 -16.75
C GLY A 336 28.82 14.30 -17.09
N LYS A 337 28.39 14.30 -18.36
CA LYS A 337 27.33 13.39 -18.83
C LYS A 337 27.73 11.92 -18.71
N GLN A 338 28.98 11.59 -19.02
CA GLN A 338 29.46 10.22 -18.97
C GLN A 338 29.43 9.66 -17.54
N ILE A 339 29.75 10.46 -16.52
CA ILE A 339 29.67 10.04 -15.11
C ILE A 339 28.25 9.60 -14.74
N ILE A 340 27.22 10.37 -15.13
CA ILE A 340 25.82 10.01 -14.86
C ILE A 340 25.42 8.74 -15.63
N ARG A 341 25.81 8.64 -16.91
CA ARG A 341 25.54 7.44 -17.74
C ARG A 341 26.21 6.19 -17.17
N ASP A 342 27.43 6.30 -16.66
CA ASP A 342 28.15 5.20 -16.01
C ASP A 342 27.44 4.76 -14.74
N ALA A 343 26.92 5.69 -13.93
CA ALA A 343 26.13 5.34 -12.76
C ALA A 343 24.83 4.59 -13.12
N ILE A 344 24.08 5.04 -14.14
CA ILE A 344 22.91 4.31 -14.66
C ILE A 344 23.33 2.90 -15.13
N THR A 345 24.45 2.81 -15.86
CA THR A 345 24.92 1.56 -16.47
C THR A 345 25.50 0.55 -15.47
N MET A 346 26.15 1.03 -14.41
CA MET A 346 26.91 0.19 -13.48
C MET A 346 26.22 -0.04 -12.13
N LYS A 347 25.27 0.82 -11.75
CA LYS A 347 24.63 0.78 -10.43
C LYS A 347 23.12 0.56 -10.52
N GLY A 348 22.44 1.30 -11.39
CA GLY A 348 20.99 1.24 -11.53
C GLY A 348 20.50 0.05 -12.36
N LEU A 349 20.75 0.09 -13.68
CA LEU A 349 20.25 -0.93 -14.62
C LEU A 349 20.67 -2.36 -14.26
N PRO A 350 21.92 -2.66 -13.85
CA PRO A 350 22.29 -4.03 -13.52
C PRO A 350 21.44 -4.64 -12.41
N ARG A 351 20.99 -3.83 -11.44
CA ARG A 351 20.17 -4.33 -10.34
C ARG A 351 18.72 -4.54 -10.75
N LEU A 352 18.18 -3.60 -11.53
CA LEU A 352 16.88 -3.74 -12.20
C LEU A 352 16.84 -5.00 -13.08
N GLU A 353 17.81 -5.16 -13.98
CA GLU A 353 17.87 -6.32 -14.86
C GLU A 353 18.03 -7.63 -14.07
N ALA A 354 18.76 -7.64 -12.94
CA ALA A 354 18.83 -8.82 -12.09
C ALA A 354 17.45 -9.23 -11.57
N ASP A 355 16.62 -8.28 -11.13
CA ASP A 355 15.23 -8.57 -10.73
C ASP A 355 14.42 -9.13 -11.90
N PHE A 356 14.42 -8.45 -13.06
CA PHE A 356 13.69 -8.92 -14.26
C PHE A 356 14.17 -10.29 -14.77
N LYS A 357 15.41 -10.70 -14.50
CA LYS A 357 15.96 -11.98 -14.99
C LYS A 357 15.89 -13.11 -13.98
N CYS A 358 15.79 -12.81 -12.68
CA CYS A 358 15.93 -13.81 -11.64
C CYS A 358 14.71 -13.92 -10.71
N VAL A 359 13.72 -13.05 -10.85
CA VAL A 359 12.58 -12.97 -9.94
C VAL A 359 11.29 -13.03 -10.75
N ASP A 360 10.60 -14.17 -10.74
CA ASP A 360 9.45 -14.37 -11.64
C ASP A 360 8.16 -13.73 -11.10
N TYR A 361 7.97 -13.67 -9.78
CA TYR A 361 6.71 -13.18 -9.21
C TYR A 361 6.44 -11.70 -9.53
N ILE A 362 7.47 -10.88 -9.77
CA ILE A 362 7.29 -9.46 -10.13
C ILE A 362 6.58 -9.29 -11.48
N ARG A 363 6.51 -10.35 -12.30
CA ARG A 363 5.78 -10.37 -13.57
C ARG A 363 4.27 -10.55 -13.41
N GLN A 364 3.82 -10.86 -12.19
CA GLN A 364 2.43 -11.18 -11.85
C GLN A 364 1.80 -10.10 -10.95
N MET A 365 2.52 -8.99 -10.70
CA MET A 365 2.14 -7.98 -9.72
C MET A 365 2.61 -6.57 -10.11
N ASN A 366 2.20 -5.57 -9.33
CA ASN A 366 2.55 -4.17 -9.54
C ASN A 366 4.07 -3.91 -9.68
N GLN A 367 4.92 -4.64 -8.94
CA GLN A 367 6.34 -4.33 -8.77
C GLN A 367 7.09 -4.25 -10.10
N GLY A 368 7.00 -5.27 -10.96
CA GLY A 368 7.69 -5.27 -12.25
C GLY A 368 7.21 -4.15 -13.16
N ILE A 369 5.91 -3.85 -13.13
CA ILE A 369 5.30 -2.74 -13.88
C ILE A 369 5.87 -1.40 -13.40
N VAL A 370 5.97 -1.20 -12.08
CA VAL A 370 6.53 0.02 -11.47
C VAL A 370 8.02 0.18 -11.77
N PHE A 371 8.83 -0.88 -11.62
CA PHE A 371 10.28 -0.85 -11.89
C PHE A 371 10.61 -0.52 -13.35
N SER A 372 9.66 -0.77 -14.25
CA SER A 372 9.79 -0.43 -15.67
C SER A 372 9.88 1.09 -15.90
N GLY A 373 9.41 1.92 -14.96
CA GLY A 373 9.61 3.37 -14.90
C GLY A 373 11.07 3.79 -15.13
N GLY A 374 11.90 3.46 -14.15
CA GLY A 374 13.34 3.70 -14.18
C GLY A 374 14.08 2.92 -15.24
N ARG A 375 13.67 1.69 -15.54
CA ARG A 375 14.30 0.86 -16.59
C ARG A 375 14.18 1.54 -17.97
N VAL A 376 12.97 1.92 -18.39
CA VAL A 376 12.74 2.58 -19.68
C VAL A 376 13.43 3.94 -19.73
N THR A 377 13.21 4.78 -18.71
CA THR A 377 13.78 6.14 -18.70
C THR A 377 15.31 6.13 -18.69
N GLY A 378 15.92 5.22 -17.91
CA GLY A 378 17.36 5.02 -17.88
C GLY A 378 17.91 4.58 -19.25
N LEU A 379 17.25 3.63 -19.91
CA LEU A 379 17.64 3.17 -21.25
C LEU A 379 17.53 4.27 -22.32
N LEU A 380 16.47 5.08 -22.28
CA LEU A 380 16.31 6.25 -23.16
C LEU A 380 17.42 7.29 -22.91
N GLY A 381 17.85 7.45 -21.65
CA GLY A 381 19.01 8.26 -21.26
C GLY A 381 20.36 7.80 -21.86
N LEU A 382 20.45 6.53 -22.29
CA LEU A 382 21.66 5.91 -22.82
C LEU A 382 21.65 5.74 -24.35
N VAL A 383 20.51 5.42 -24.95
CA VAL A 383 20.44 4.86 -26.32
C VAL A 383 21.03 5.77 -27.40
N HIS A 384 20.89 7.09 -27.28
CA HIS A 384 21.47 8.04 -28.24
C HIS A 384 23.00 8.02 -28.26
N ARG A 385 23.63 7.78 -27.10
CA ARG A 385 25.09 7.67 -26.97
C ARG A 385 25.58 6.25 -27.22
N PHE A 386 24.77 5.27 -26.80
CA PHE A 386 25.08 3.85 -26.82
C PHE A 386 23.96 3.07 -27.55
N PRO A 387 23.94 3.06 -28.89
CA PRO A 387 22.82 2.52 -29.67
C PRO A 387 22.50 1.03 -29.44
N ARG A 388 23.41 0.28 -28.83
CA ARG A 388 23.20 -1.14 -28.49
C ARG A 388 22.10 -1.34 -27.45
N TYR A 389 21.78 -0.35 -26.62
CA TYR A 389 20.66 -0.43 -25.68
C TYR A 389 19.28 -0.43 -26.34
N HIS A 390 19.19 -0.21 -27.66
CA HIS A 390 17.91 -0.30 -28.36
C HIS A 390 17.22 -1.66 -28.17
N SER A 391 17.97 -2.77 -28.15
CA SER A 391 17.39 -4.09 -27.90
C SER A 391 16.78 -4.20 -26.49
N ASN A 392 17.40 -3.58 -25.49
CA ASN A 392 16.86 -3.56 -24.12
C ASN A 392 15.59 -2.71 -24.01
N ILE A 393 15.44 -1.66 -24.82
CA ILE A 393 14.20 -0.87 -24.88
C ILE A 393 13.05 -1.73 -25.43
N LEU A 394 13.30 -2.49 -26.50
CA LEU A 394 12.30 -3.38 -27.08
C LEU A 394 11.90 -4.49 -26.11
N GLU A 395 12.87 -5.05 -25.40
CA GLU A 395 12.65 -6.04 -24.34
C GLU A 395 11.85 -5.46 -23.17
N ALA A 396 12.21 -4.28 -22.67
CA ALA A 396 11.48 -3.62 -21.60
C ALA A 396 10.02 -3.32 -21.97
N GLU A 397 9.76 -2.91 -23.22
CA GLU A 397 8.39 -2.72 -23.71
C GLU A 397 7.60 -4.05 -23.75
N GLN A 398 8.23 -5.13 -24.23
CA GLN A 398 7.62 -6.46 -24.25
C GLN A 398 7.29 -6.96 -22.83
N ASP A 399 8.22 -6.79 -21.89
CA ASP A 399 8.02 -7.14 -20.49
C ASP A 399 6.84 -6.33 -19.90
N ILE A 400 6.75 -5.01 -20.14
CA ILE A 400 5.62 -4.18 -19.67
C ILE A 400 4.28 -4.73 -20.19
N ILE A 401 4.21 -5.06 -21.49
CA ILE A 401 2.99 -5.59 -22.11
C ILE A 401 2.61 -6.93 -21.49
N GLU A 402 3.57 -7.84 -21.30
CA GLU A 402 3.35 -9.13 -20.64
C GLU A 402 2.81 -8.93 -19.22
N MET A 403 3.47 -8.11 -18.41
CA MET A 403 3.12 -7.92 -17.01
C MET A 403 1.76 -7.24 -16.82
N ILE A 404 1.40 -6.25 -17.66
CA ILE A 404 0.06 -5.64 -17.60
C ILE A 404 -1.02 -6.68 -17.96
N ASN A 405 -0.75 -7.56 -18.92
CA ASN A 405 -1.70 -8.63 -19.29
C ASN A 405 -1.87 -9.67 -18.17
N ASN A 406 -0.82 -9.93 -17.38
CA ASN A 406 -0.89 -10.80 -16.21
C ASN A 406 -1.59 -10.14 -15.01
N TYR A 407 -1.32 -8.84 -14.79
CA TYR A 407 -1.82 -8.07 -13.65
C TYR A 407 -3.32 -7.80 -13.75
N VAL A 408 -3.80 -7.41 -14.95
CA VAL A 408 -5.20 -7.12 -15.20
C VAL A 408 -5.94 -8.40 -15.57
N GLN A 409 -6.92 -8.79 -14.77
CA GLN A 409 -7.70 -10.00 -14.93
C GLN A 409 -8.62 -9.96 -16.18
N GLU A 410 -9.24 -11.09 -16.51
CA GLU A 410 -10.11 -11.22 -17.68
C GLU A 410 -11.33 -10.29 -17.64
N ASP A 411 -11.86 -10.01 -16.45
CA ASP A 411 -12.98 -9.07 -16.24
C ASP A 411 -12.54 -7.59 -16.20
N GLY A 412 -11.24 -7.31 -16.35
CA GLY A 412 -10.66 -5.97 -16.32
C GLY A 412 -10.26 -5.48 -14.92
N GLY A 413 -10.57 -6.22 -13.86
CA GLY A 413 -10.18 -5.89 -12.49
C GLY A 413 -8.74 -6.26 -12.15
N THR A 414 -8.33 -5.90 -10.93
CA THR A 414 -7.01 -6.24 -10.36
C THR A 414 -7.15 -6.66 -8.90
N LEU A 415 -6.46 -7.74 -8.51
CA LEU A 415 -6.56 -8.30 -7.16
C LEU A 415 -5.93 -7.42 -6.07
N GLU A 416 -5.06 -6.46 -6.42
CA GLU A 416 -4.42 -5.54 -5.46
C GLU A 416 -5.33 -4.36 -5.05
N GLY A 417 -6.48 -4.15 -5.72
CA GLY A 417 -7.43 -3.08 -5.40
C GLY A 417 -7.16 -1.74 -6.12
N PRO A 418 -8.07 -0.75 -5.95
CA PRO A 418 -8.10 0.47 -6.77
C PRO A 418 -6.92 1.42 -6.52
N HIS A 419 -6.44 1.53 -5.28
CA HIS A 419 -5.28 2.38 -4.99
C HIS A 419 -4.02 1.80 -5.65
N TYR A 420 -3.77 0.50 -5.50
CA TYR A 420 -2.60 -0.13 -6.12
C TYR A 420 -2.66 -0.18 -7.64
N TRP A 421 -3.86 -0.31 -8.21
CA TRP A 421 -4.07 -0.02 -9.63
C TRP A 421 -3.58 1.39 -9.97
N GLN A 422 -4.00 2.43 -9.23
CA GLN A 422 -3.58 3.80 -9.49
C GLN A 422 -2.07 3.95 -9.37
N TYR A 423 -1.47 3.41 -8.30
CA TYR A 423 -0.03 3.44 -8.09
C TYR A 423 0.72 2.79 -9.26
N THR A 424 0.27 1.63 -9.72
CA THR A 424 0.86 0.88 -10.84
C THR A 424 0.79 1.68 -12.14
N PHE A 425 -0.40 2.16 -12.51
CA PHE A 425 -0.58 2.85 -13.79
C PHE A 425 0.02 4.26 -13.79
N SER A 426 0.08 4.92 -12.62
CA SER A 426 0.76 6.22 -12.48
C SER A 426 2.26 6.14 -12.73
N ASN A 427 2.87 4.97 -12.49
CA ASN A 427 4.30 4.76 -12.73
C ASN A 427 4.59 4.26 -14.16
N VAL A 428 3.72 3.44 -14.77
CA VAL A 428 4.00 2.88 -16.10
C VAL A 428 3.52 3.73 -17.27
N ILE A 429 2.43 4.50 -17.11
CA ILE A 429 1.93 5.39 -18.18
C ILE A 429 3.01 6.38 -18.65
N PRO A 430 3.81 7.03 -17.77
CA PRO A 430 4.93 7.85 -18.21
C PRO A 430 5.92 7.11 -19.12
N SER A 431 6.24 5.84 -18.81
CA SER A 431 7.12 5.01 -19.63
C SER A 431 6.51 4.66 -20.98
N LEU A 432 5.24 4.26 -21.01
CA LEU A 432 4.53 3.99 -22.26
C LEU A 432 4.44 5.24 -23.13
N TYR A 433 4.16 6.40 -22.52
CA TYR A 433 4.15 7.69 -23.21
C TYR A 433 5.53 8.02 -23.80
N ALA A 434 6.61 7.86 -23.04
CA ALA A 434 7.98 8.05 -23.51
C ALA A 434 8.37 7.07 -24.65
N LEU A 435 7.93 5.81 -24.57
CA LEU A 435 8.13 4.80 -25.62
C LEU A 435 7.39 5.16 -26.91
N ALA A 436 6.14 5.63 -26.81
CA ALA A 436 5.38 6.10 -27.97
C ALA A 436 6.11 7.25 -28.68
N ARG A 437 6.62 8.22 -27.91
CA ARG A 437 7.43 9.34 -28.44
C ARG A 437 8.73 8.86 -29.07
N TYR A 438 9.47 7.96 -28.43
CA TYR A 438 10.69 7.36 -29.00
C TYR A 438 10.43 6.70 -30.35
N LYS A 439 9.28 6.01 -30.49
CA LYS A 439 8.82 5.39 -31.74
C LYS A 439 8.18 6.38 -32.72
N LYS A 440 7.97 7.63 -32.33
CA LYS A 440 7.25 8.67 -33.09
C LYS A 440 5.83 8.24 -33.45
N GLN A 441 5.14 7.60 -32.50
CA GLN A 441 3.78 7.14 -32.61
C GLN A 441 2.90 7.86 -31.57
N PRO A 442 1.58 7.98 -31.81
CA PRO A 442 0.67 8.52 -30.80
C PRO A 442 0.57 7.59 -29.60
N PHE A 443 0.25 8.13 -28.41
CA PHE A 443 0.07 7.33 -27.19
C PHE A 443 -1.02 6.25 -27.34
N SER A 444 -2.00 6.50 -28.22
CA SER A 444 -3.10 5.58 -28.55
C SER A 444 -2.68 4.19 -29.05
N ILE A 445 -1.40 3.95 -29.36
CA ILE A 445 -0.91 2.60 -29.67
C ILE A 445 -1.08 1.60 -28.51
N TYR A 446 -1.22 2.09 -27.26
CA TYR A 446 -1.44 1.24 -26.08
C TYR A 446 -2.92 1.13 -25.68
N LYS A 447 -3.85 1.58 -26.54
CA LYS A 447 -5.29 1.53 -26.24
C LYS A 447 -5.77 0.14 -25.85
N GLU A 448 -5.47 -0.88 -26.66
CA GLU A 448 -5.93 -2.25 -26.43
C GLU A 448 -5.39 -2.83 -25.12
N LEU A 449 -4.17 -2.46 -24.74
CA LEU A 449 -3.52 -2.92 -23.51
C LEU A 449 -4.22 -2.39 -22.25
N LEU A 450 -4.63 -1.11 -22.28
CA LEU A 450 -5.09 -0.39 -21.10
C LEU A 450 -6.61 -0.29 -21.00
N SER A 451 -7.34 -0.31 -22.12
CA SER A 451 -8.77 0.03 -22.12
C SER A 451 -9.63 -0.91 -21.28
N LYS A 452 -9.24 -2.19 -21.14
CA LYS A 452 -10.02 -3.19 -20.40
C LYS A 452 -10.14 -2.89 -18.91
N THR A 453 -9.19 -2.15 -18.33
CA THR A 453 -9.15 -1.91 -16.88
C THR A 453 -9.73 -0.56 -16.46
N GLY A 454 -10.11 0.30 -17.41
CA GLY A 454 -10.66 1.62 -17.07
C GLY A 454 -11.99 1.53 -16.31
N LYS A 455 -12.87 0.61 -16.69
CA LYS A 455 -14.18 0.45 -16.05
C LYS A 455 -14.05 0.07 -14.56
N PHE A 456 -13.05 -0.73 -14.21
CA PHE A 456 -12.79 -1.12 -12.83
C PHE A 456 -12.67 0.10 -11.91
N ILE A 457 -11.91 1.11 -12.32
CA ILE A 457 -11.71 2.29 -11.49
C ILE A 457 -12.91 3.21 -11.46
N LEU A 458 -13.62 3.37 -12.57
CA LEU A 458 -14.84 4.18 -12.59
C LEU A 458 -15.95 3.61 -11.67
N SER A 459 -15.91 2.31 -11.35
CA SER A 459 -16.84 1.70 -10.38
C SER A 459 -16.36 1.81 -8.94
N HIS A 460 -15.04 1.81 -8.70
CA HIS A 460 -14.43 1.87 -7.36
C HIS A 460 -14.24 3.30 -6.83
N LEU A 461 -14.96 4.28 -7.39
CA LEU A 461 -14.99 5.65 -6.85
C LEU A 461 -15.96 5.72 -5.67
N SER A 462 -15.53 6.38 -4.60
CA SER A 462 -16.37 6.72 -3.45
C SER A 462 -17.32 7.88 -3.82
N GLN A 463 -18.53 7.87 -3.26
CA GLN A 463 -19.46 9.02 -3.35
C GLN A 463 -18.95 10.27 -2.63
N GLN A 464 -17.90 10.13 -1.81
CA GLN A 464 -17.23 11.26 -1.17
C GLN A 464 -16.58 12.19 -2.20
N ASP A 465 -16.50 13.46 -1.81
CA ASP A 465 -15.87 14.54 -2.57
C ASP A 465 -16.23 14.53 -4.08
N ASP A 466 -17.52 14.37 -4.36
CA ASP A 466 -18.11 14.36 -5.70
C ASP A 466 -17.55 13.28 -6.64
N GLY A 467 -17.25 12.08 -6.11
CA GLY A 467 -16.84 10.95 -6.95
C GLY A 467 -15.37 10.99 -7.36
N THR A 468 -14.51 11.70 -6.63
CA THR A 468 -13.09 11.85 -6.99
C THR A 468 -12.15 10.99 -6.14
N ILE A 469 -12.64 10.39 -5.07
CA ILE A 469 -11.89 9.57 -4.12
C ILE A 469 -12.04 8.09 -4.50
N LEU A 470 -10.98 7.29 -4.33
CA LEU A 470 -11.02 5.84 -4.47
C LEU A 470 -11.55 5.19 -3.18
N LEU A 471 -12.33 4.12 -3.30
CA LEU A 471 -12.70 3.30 -2.15
C LEU A 471 -11.45 2.70 -1.47
N PRO A 472 -11.36 2.69 -0.12
CA PRO A 472 -10.20 2.21 0.62
C PRO A 472 -10.17 0.67 0.74
N ILE A 473 -10.23 -0.02 -0.40
CA ILE A 473 -10.22 -1.50 -0.47
C ILE A 473 -8.76 -1.98 -0.53
N ASN A 474 -8.46 -3.11 0.12
CA ASN A 474 -7.12 -3.66 0.22
C ASN A 474 -6.15 -2.65 0.87
N ASP A 475 -4.85 -2.70 0.56
CA ASP A 475 -3.88 -1.69 1.00
C ASP A 475 -4.11 -0.31 0.35
N ALA A 476 -5.18 0.36 0.74
CA ALA A 476 -5.53 1.70 0.29
C ALA A 476 -5.70 2.64 1.49
N HIS A 477 -5.04 3.80 1.43
CA HIS A 477 -5.34 4.90 2.37
C HIS A 477 -6.72 5.50 2.07
N PRO A 478 -7.57 5.68 3.10
CA PRO A 478 -8.78 6.48 3.01
C PRO A 478 -8.50 7.91 2.46
N GLY A 479 -9.43 8.44 1.67
CA GLY A 479 -9.35 9.83 1.17
C GLY A 479 -8.42 10.07 -0.02
N VAL A 480 -7.88 9.02 -0.65
CA VAL A 480 -6.99 9.17 -1.81
C VAL A 480 -7.79 9.53 -3.06
N HIS A 481 -7.48 10.68 -3.65
CA HIS A 481 -8.05 11.11 -4.92
C HIS A 481 -7.45 10.36 -6.11
N LEU A 482 -8.26 10.19 -7.16
CA LEU A 482 -7.74 9.77 -8.45
C LEU A 482 -6.80 10.83 -9.01
N LYS A 483 -5.68 10.44 -9.60
CA LYS A 483 -4.78 11.39 -10.27
C LYS A 483 -5.33 11.91 -11.60
N ALA A 484 -5.17 13.21 -11.83
CA ALA A 484 -5.67 13.88 -13.03
C ALA A 484 -5.02 13.38 -14.34
N ASN A 485 -3.72 13.02 -14.31
CA ASN A 485 -3.05 12.44 -15.48
C ASN A 485 -3.62 11.08 -15.88
N ILE A 486 -4.02 10.27 -14.90
CA ILE A 486 -4.68 8.98 -15.13
C ILE A 486 -6.02 9.21 -15.81
N ALA A 487 -6.86 10.07 -15.23
CA ALA A 487 -8.17 10.38 -15.79
C ALA A 487 -8.06 10.84 -17.25
N TYR A 488 -7.15 11.79 -17.53
CA TYR A 488 -6.96 12.26 -18.90
C TYR A 488 -6.36 11.20 -19.83
N SER A 489 -5.40 10.40 -19.36
CA SER A 489 -4.80 9.32 -20.17
C SER A 489 -5.86 8.31 -20.61
N PHE A 490 -6.76 7.92 -19.71
CA PHE A 490 -7.86 7.00 -20.06
C PHE A 490 -8.90 7.66 -20.97
N TYR A 491 -9.15 8.96 -20.84
CA TYR A 491 -9.95 9.70 -21.82
C TYR A 491 -9.30 9.68 -23.21
N GLU A 492 -8.01 10.00 -23.33
CA GLU A 492 -7.29 10.01 -24.62
C GLU A 492 -7.33 8.61 -25.30
N LEU A 493 -7.17 7.54 -24.50
CA LEU A 493 -7.19 6.17 -25.00
C LEU A 493 -8.59 5.71 -25.41
N THR A 494 -9.61 6.03 -24.62
CA THR A 494 -10.94 5.42 -24.76
C THR A 494 -11.96 6.30 -25.46
N GLY A 495 -11.87 7.62 -25.31
CA GLY A 495 -12.89 8.60 -25.68
C GLY A 495 -14.12 8.57 -24.76
N ASN A 496 -14.06 7.92 -23.59
CA ASN A 496 -15.17 7.89 -22.63
C ASN A 496 -15.24 9.21 -21.85
N GLU A 497 -16.33 9.96 -22.07
CA GLU A 497 -16.59 11.28 -21.46
C GLU A 497 -16.66 11.27 -19.92
N VAL A 498 -16.94 10.11 -19.28
CA VAL A 498 -16.88 9.99 -17.81
C VAL A 498 -15.49 10.32 -17.30
N TRP A 499 -14.44 9.86 -17.99
CA TRP A 499 -13.05 10.20 -17.66
C TRP A 499 -12.75 11.68 -17.81
N LEU A 500 -13.30 12.32 -18.85
CA LEU A 500 -13.11 13.76 -19.07
C LEU A 500 -13.82 14.59 -17.99
N SER A 501 -15.02 14.16 -17.58
CA SER A 501 -15.76 14.76 -16.48
C SER A 501 -14.99 14.65 -15.16
N LEU A 502 -14.48 13.45 -14.84
CA LEU A 502 -13.67 13.21 -13.65
C LEU A 502 -12.38 14.04 -13.68
N TYR A 503 -11.67 14.06 -14.81
CA TYR A 503 -10.49 14.88 -15.00
C TYR A 503 -10.78 16.36 -14.73
N THR A 504 -11.86 16.89 -15.30
CA THR A 504 -12.25 18.29 -15.13
C THR A 504 -12.58 18.58 -13.66
N LYS A 505 -13.28 17.67 -12.98
CA LYS A 505 -13.61 17.83 -11.55
C LYS A 505 -12.36 17.85 -10.66
N LEU A 506 -11.38 16.99 -10.96
CA LEU A 506 -10.08 16.97 -10.27
C LEU A 506 -9.35 18.30 -10.46
N LEU A 507 -9.35 18.84 -11.69
CA LEU A 507 -8.78 20.17 -11.98
C LEU A 507 -9.46 21.28 -11.19
N GLU A 508 -10.80 21.31 -11.14
CA GLU A 508 -11.56 22.33 -10.42
C GLU A 508 -11.26 22.36 -8.92
N LYS A 509 -11.02 21.19 -8.33
CA LYS A 509 -10.65 21.05 -6.91
C LYS A 509 -9.16 21.29 -6.65
N GLY A 510 -8.35 21.47 -7.69
CA GLY A 510 -6.92 21.76 -7.57
C GLY A 510 -6.01 20.52 -7.48
N TYR A 511 -6.54 19.32 -7.76
CA TYR A 511 -5.77 18.07 -7.74
C TYR A 511 -4.94 17.87 -9.02
N VAL A 512 -3.91 18.71 -9.19
CA VAL A 512 -3.11 18.82 -10.42
C VAL A 512 -1.60 18.60 -10.19
N SER A 513 -1.12 18.58 -8.94
CA SER A 513 0.30 18.83 -8.61
C SER A 513 1.04 17.70 -7.89
N ASP A 514 0.76 16.44 -8.17
CA ASP A 514 1.41 15.35 -7.43
C ASP A 514 2.74 14.90 -8.02
N ASP A 515 2.99 15.19 -9.31
CA ASP A 515 4.22 14.82 -10.02
C ASP A 515 4.43 15.62 -11.32
N VAL A 516 5.68 15.63 -11.84
CA VAL A 516 6.06 16.33 -13.08
C VAL A 516 5.28 15.82 -14.29
N PHE A 517 5.06 14.50 -14.38
CA PHE A 517 4.39 13.92 -15.54
C PHE A 517 2.95 14.41 -15.67
N THR A 518 2.24 14.60 -14.55
CA THR A 518 0.91 15.20 -14.55
C THR A 518 0.92 16.60 -15.14
N LEU A 519 1.86 17.46 -14.73
CA LEU A 519 1.99 18.78 -15.33
C LEU A 519 2.38 18.76 -16.81
N VAL A 520 3.06 17.71 -17.29
CA VAL A 520 3.40 17.57 -18.71
C VAL A 520 2.19 17.09 -19.52
N ALA A 521 1.62 15.95 -19.15
CA ALA A 521 0.66 15.20 -19.95
C ALA A 521 -0.79 15.72 -19.88
N SER A 522 -1.18 16.37 -18.77
CA SER A 522 -2.56 16.86 -18.59
C SER A 522 -2.79 18.18 -19.32
N PRO A 523 -3.75 18.28 -20.26
CA PRO A 523 -3.99 19.51 -21.03
C PRO A 523 -5.09 20.39 -20.43
N LEU A 524 -5.12 21.66 -20.86
CA LEU A 524 -6.28 22.52 -20.60
C LEU A 524 -7.49 21.99 -21.39
N VAL A 525 -8.62 21.83 -20.70
CA VAL A 525 -9.89 21.43 -21.28
C VAL A 525 -10.98 22.42 -20.87
N GLU A 526 -12.04 22.51 -21.66
CA GLU A 526 -13.21 23.30 -21.27
C GLU A 526 -13.92 22.62 -20.10
N LYS A 527 -14.46 23.43 -19.19
CA LYS A 527 -15.22 22.95 -18.05
C LYS A 527 -16.47 22.18 -18.52
N ILE A 528 -16.68 21.02 -17.93
CA ILE A 528 -17.89 20.20 -18.07
C ILE A 528 -18.72 20.39 -16.80
N GLU A 529 -19.99 20.80 -16.96
CA GLU A 529 -20.95 20.91 -15.85
C GLU A 529 -21.59 19.54 -15.59
N GLY A 530 -21.66 19.14 -14.32
CA GLY A 530 -22.31 17.89 -13.88
C GLY A 530 -21.60 17.22 -12.71
N ASP A 531 -22.25 16.21 -12.13
CA ASP A 531 -21.64 15.32 -11.14
C ASP A 531 -20.83 14.23 -11.86
N THR A 532 -19.74 13.80 -11.24
CA THR A 532 -19.01 12.61 -11.70
C THR A 532 -19.93 11.40 -11.65
N VAL A 533 -19.98 10.64 -12.74
CA VAL A 533 -20.75 9.39 -12.79
C VAL A 533 -19.88 8.27 -12.24
N ILE A 534 -20.28 7.70 -11.11
CA ILE A 534 -19.72 6.44 -10.61
C ILE A 534 -20.42 5.29 -11.34
N GLU A 535 -19.64 4.46 -12.02
CA GLU A 535 -20.18 3.37 -12.83
C GLU A 535 -20.59 2.15 -11.97
N GLN A 536 -21.47 1.30 -12.50
CA GLN A 536 -21.73 -0.01 -11.91
C GLN A 536 -20.60 -0.99 -12.27
N GLY A 537 -20.15 -1.77 -11.31
CA GLY A 537 -19.08 -2.77 -11.46
C GLY A 537 -19.54 -4.16 -11.04
N ILE A 538 -19.39 -5.15 -11.91
CA ILE A 538 -19.49 -6.57 -11.54
C ILE A 538 -18.26 -7.28 -12.12
N PHE A 539 -17.33 -7.63 -11.26
CA PHE A 539 -16.05 -8.25 -11.59
C PHE A 539 -16.01 -9.63 -10.94
N GLU A 540 -16.62 -10.62 -11.60
CA GLU A 540 -16.78 -11.97 -11.02
C GLU A 540 -15.45 -12.70 -10.81
N VAL A 541 -14.42 -12.41 -11.62
CA VAL A 541 -13.09 -13.03 -11.52
C VAL A 541 -12.33 -12.42 -10.37
N THR A 542 -12.31 -11.09 -10.29
CA THR A 542 -11.62 -10.35 -9.21
C THR A 542 -12.44 -10.40 -7.90
N GLY A 543 -13.72 -10.74 -7.98
CA GLY A 543 -14.65 -10.86 -6.87
C GLY A 543 -15.13 -9.54 -6.29
N GLN A 544 -15.25 -8.49 -7.09
CA GLN A 544 -15.64 -7.15 -6.66
C GLN A 544 -16.99 -6.75 -7.29
N VAL A 545 -17.89 -6.16 -6.50
CA VAL A 545 -19.20 -5.71 -6.97
C VAL A 545 -19.50 -4.31 -6.43
N ASP A 546 -19.69 -3.34 -7.32
CA ASP A 546 -20.05 -1.95 -7.01
C ASP A 546 -21.42 -1.63 -7.59
N ILE A 547 -22.38 -1.32 -6.73
CA ILE A 547 -23.75 -0.97 -7.12
C ILE A 547 -24.14 0.41 -6.61
N ASN A 548 -24.40 1.34 -7.54
CA ASN A 548 -24.87 2.70 -7.25
C ASN A 548 -26.35 2.85 -7.63
N ARG A 549 -27.21 3.29 -6.71
CA ARG A 549 -28.65 3.44 -6.96
C ARG A 549 -29.21 4.72 -6.35
N GLN A 550 -30.39 5.12 -6.84
CA GLN A 550 -31.20 6.20 -6.27
C GLN A 550 -32.44 5.58 -5.65
N GLY A 551 -32.76 5.98 -4.44
CA GLY A 551 -33.96 5.56 -3.70
C GLY A 551 -35.07 6.61 -3.70
N LYS A 552 -36.15 6.33 -2.97
CA LYS A 552 -37.28 7.25 -2.75
C LYS A 552 -37.02 8.22 -1.59
N ASP A 553 -36.26 7.83 -0.56
CA ASP A 553 -35.85 8.67 0.58
C ASP A 553 -34.34 8.99 0.55
N ILE A 554 -33.53 8.08 0.01
CA ILE A 554 -32.09 8.27 -0.19
C ILE A 554 -31.82 8.66 -1.65
N SER A 555 -31.19 9.80 -1.89
CA SER A 555 -30.91 10.34 -3.22
C SER A 555 -29.79 9.60 -3.96
N LYS A 556 -28.83 9.04 -3.22
CA LYS A 556 -27.75 8.21 -3.75
C LYS A 556 -27.29 7.21 -2.70
N ALA A 557 -27.18 5.94 -3.09
CA ALA A 557 -26.66 4.85 -2.27
C ALA A 557 -25.63 4.04 -3.07
N HIS A 558 -24.53 3.67 -2.44
CA HIS A 558 -23.47 2.88 -3.03
C HIS A 558 -23.20 1.67 -2.13
N LEU A 559 -23.38 0.47 -2.69
CA LEU A 559 -22.95 -0.77 -2.06
C LEU A 559 -21.72 -1.27 -2.81
N HIS A 560 -20.62 -1.43 -2.08
CA HIS A 560 -19.49 -2.22 -2.54
C HIS A 560 -19.44 -3.54 -1.77
N TYR A 561 -19.20 -4.65 -2.47
CA TYR A 561 -19.07 -6.00 -1.92
C TYR A 561 -17.74 -6.62 -2.36
N CYS A 562 -16.94 -7.02 -1.38
CA CYS A 562 -15.64 -7.65 -1.62
C CYS A 562 -15.72 -9.17 -1.34
N SER A 563 -15.37 -9.96 -2.34
CA SER A 563 -15.10 -11.38 -2.26
C SER A 563 -13.86 -11.66 -3.14
N GLY A 564 -13.81 -12.80 -3.82
CA GLY A 564 -12.73 -13.11 -4.77
C GLY A 564 -11.47 -13.67 -4.12
N GLU A 565 -10.49 -13.93 -4.97
CA GLU A 565 -9.26 -14.61 -4.56
C GLU A 565 -8.49 -13.81 -3.51
N LEU A 566 -7.85 -14.53 -2.59
CA LEU A 566 -6.83 -13.95 -1.73
C LEU A 566 -5.53 -13.90 -2.53
N TYR A 567 -4.97 -12.70 -2.64
CA TYR A 567 -3.75 -12.47 -3.40
C TYR A 567 -2.60 -12.14 -2.46
N VAL A 568 -1.45 -12.77 -2.71
CA VAL A 568 -0.21 -12.47 -2.00
C VAL A 568 0.21 -11.03 -2.31
N GLY A 569 0.13 -10.16 -1.31
CA GLY A 569 0.58 -8.78 -1.42
C GLY A 569 -0.36 -7.88 -0.64
N HIS A 570 -1.27 -7.23 -1.36
CA HIS A 570 -2.07 -6.12 -0.85
C HIS A 570 -3.49 -6.51 -0.42
N SER A 571 -3.89 -7.78 -0.57
CA SER A 571 -5.23 -8.22 -0.14
C SER A 571 -5.37 -8.29 1.38
N HIS A 572 -6.56 -7.94 1.85
CA HIS A 572 -6.93 -8.07 3.27
C HIS A 572 -7.73 -9.36 3.53
N GLN A 573 -7.99 -9.64 4.80
CA GLN A 573 -8.81 -10.76 5.24
C GLN A 573 -10.31 -10.38 5.22
N ASP A 574 -10.77 -9.89 4.07
CA ASP A 574 -12.01 -9.12 3.91
C ASP A 574 -13.07 -9.83 3.04
N LYS A 575 -12.90 -11.13 2.75
CA LYS A 575 -13.78 -11.86 1.84
C LYS A 575 -15.16 -12.06 2.46
N GLY A 576 -16.16 -11.52 1.78
CA GLY A 576 -17.54 -11.40 2.21
C GLY A 576 -17.91 -10.03 2.78
N SER A 577 -17.00 -9.06 2.80
CA SER A 577 -17.24 -7.75 3.43
C SER A 577 -18.04 -6.79 2.56
N ILE A 578 -18.57 -5.74 3.20
CA ILE A 578 -19.28 -4.64 2.53
C ILE A 578 -18.73 -3.28 2.93
N ILE A 579 -18.79 -2.35 1.97
CA ILE A 579 -18.74 -0.90 2.20
C ILE A 579 -20.09 -0.33 1.78
N LEU A 580 -20.62 0.61 2.58
CA LEU A 580 -21.89 1.27 2.30
C LEU A 580 -21.74 2.78 2.39
N GLU A 581 -22.18 3.48 1.34
CA GLU A 581 -22.22 4.94 1.28
C GLU A 581 -23.61 5.42 0.92
N ALA A 582 -24.01 6.56 1.45
CA ALA A 582 -25.26 7.21 1.09
C ALA A 582 -25.15 8.73 1.22
N GLU A 583 -25.93 9.47 0.43
CA GLU A 583 -25.97 10.94 0.52
C GLU A 583 -24.57 11.62 0.38
N GLY A 584 -23.61 10.93 -0.27
CA GLY A 584 -22.25 11.43 -0.47
C GLY A 584 -21.36 11.35 0.77
N ILE A 585 -21.69 10.49 1.73
CA ILE A 585 -20.86 10.16 2.88
C ILE A 585 -20.70 8.64 2.98
N THR A 586 -19.55 8.19 3.47
CA THR A 586 -19.33 6.77 3.80
C THR A 586 -19.99 6.48 5.14
N LEU A 587 -20.88 5.47 5.17
CA LEU A 587 -21.56 5.03 6.38
C LEU A 587 -20.77 3.90 7.02
N CYS A 588 -20.58 2.82 6.26
CA CYS A 588 -19.85 1.62 6.70
C CYS A 588 -18.51 1.56 5.94
N PRO A 589 -17.39 1.99 6.53
CA PRO A 589 -16.09 2.01 5.85
C PRO A 589 -15.36 0.66 5.91
N ASP A 590 -14.44 0.46 4.97
CA ASP A 590 -13.28 -0.39 5.21
C ASP A 590 -12.18 0.44 5.91
N CYS A 591 -11.39 -0.20 6.76
CA CYS A 591 -10.32 0.50 7.50
C CYS A 591 -9.10 0.82 6.62
N GLY A 592 -8.98 0.17 5.45
CA GLY A 592 -7.86 0.36 4.53
C GLY A 592 -6.51 0.03 5.17
N ALA A 593 -5.46 0.68 4.69
CA ALA A 593 -4.09 0.54 5.21
C ALA A 593 -3.55 1.86 5.75
N GLY A 594 -2.66 1.77 6.74
CA GLY A 594 -1.83 2.88 7.21
C GLY A 594 -0.49 2.97 6.46
N TYR A 595 0.47 3.73 6.98
CA TYR A 595 1.82 3.77 6.41
C TYR A 595 2.58 2.47 6.68
N TYR A 596 3.35 1.97 5.70
CA TYR A 596 4.12 0.73 5.83
C TYR A 596 5.22 0.70 6.91
N HIS A 597 5.55 1.85 7.50
CA HIS A 597 6.47 1.92 8.63
C HIS A 597 5.75 1.94 9.99
N ASP A 598 4.41 2.01 10.00
CA ASP A 598 3.59 1.91 11.21
C ASP A 598 3.50 0.45 11.65
N ALA A 599 3.80 0.20 12.93
CA ALA A 599 3.75 -1.14 13.50
C ALA A 599 2.34 -1.75 13.56
N ASN A 600 1.28 -0.93 13.46
CA ASN A 600 -0.11 -1.40 13.52
C ASN A 600 -0.69 -1.77 12.15
N LEU A 601 0.03 -1.58 11.04
CA LEU A 601 -0.50 -1.82 9.69
C LEU A 601 -1.11 -3.22 9.54
N SER A 602 -0.39 -4.27 9.95
CA SER A 602 -0.86 -5.66 9.79
C SER A 602 -2.13 -5.97 10.57
N ASN A 603 -2.41 -5.23 11.64
CA ASN A 603 -3.65 -5.39 12.39
C ASN A 603 -4.85 -4.93 11.56
N LEU A 604 -4.74 -3.85 10.78
CA LEU A 604 -5.85 -3.31 9.99
C LEU A 604 -6.38 -4.34 8.97
N CYS A 605 -5.49 -5.14 8.39
CA CYS A 605 -5.81 -6.16 7.39
C CYS A 605 -6.50 -7.43 7.94
N CYS A 606 -6.69 -7.53 9.26
CA CYS A 606 -7.21 -8.74 9.92
C CYS A 606 -8.74 -8.85 9.81
N ALA A 607 -9.26 -10.08 9.69
CA ALA A 607 -10.70 -10.33 9.44
C ALA A 607 -11.63 -9.66 10.46
N ASN A 608 -11.20 -9.54 11.71
CA ASN A 608 -11.98 -8.90 12.76
C ASN A 608 -12.16 -7.39 12.57
N ASN A 609 -11.41 -6.72 11.69
CA ASN A 609 -11.54 -5.28 11.44
C ASN A 609 -12.38 -4.93 10.20
N HIS A 610 -12.94 -5.94 9.53
CA HIS A 610 -13.84 -5.78 8.39
C HIS A 610 -15.30 -6.10 8.75
N SER A 611 -16.24 -5.65 7.91
CA SER A 611 -17.68 -5.89 8.05
C SER A 611 -18.07 -7.34 7.65
N LEU A 612 -17.75 -8.32 8.51
CA LEU A 612 -17.86 -9.76 8.23
C LEU A 612 -18.78 -10.52 9.18
N PHE A 613 -19.07 -11.79 8.83
CA PHE A 613 -19.65 -12.77 9.75
C PHE A 613 -18.63 -13.88 10.03
N LEU A 614 -18.10 -13.93 11.26
CA LEU A 614 -16.92 -14.76 11.58
C LEU A 614 -17.08 -15.55 12.88
N PRO A 615 -16.37 -16.69 13.04
CA PRO A 615 -16.45 -17.51 14.24
C PRO A 615 -15.68 -16.91 15.42
N VAL A 616 -16.19 -17.13 16.62
CA VAL A 616 -15.56 -16.73 17.88
C VAL A 616 -15.04 -17.97 18.60
N PHE A 617 -13.74 -18.02 18.82
CA PHE A 617 -13.11 -19.10 19.57
C PHE A 617 -13.13 -18.81 21.07
N ASP A 618 -13.52 -19.81 21.86
CA ASP A 618 -13.60 -19.70 23.34
C ASP A 618 -12.21 -19.43 23.97
N ASN A 619 -11.13 -19.82 23.30
CA ASN A 619 -9.76 -19.56 23.74
C ASN A 619 -9.30 -18.10 23.46
N GLY A 620 -9.99 -17.36 22.59
CA GLY A 620 -9.65 -16.00 22.18
C GLY A 620 -8.70 -15.88 20.99
N LYS A 621 -8.41 -16.98 20.27
CA LYS A 621 -7.76 -16.95 18.95
C LYS A 621 -8.59 -16.10 17.98
N LEU A 622 -7.95 -15.41 17.04
CA LEU A 622 -8.66 -14.76 15.94
C LEU A 622 -8.97 -15.74 14.81
N ALA A 623 -10.17 -15.62 14.24
CA ALA A 623 -10.48 -16.22 12.94
C ALA A 623 -9.69 -15.49 11.85
N ARG A 624 -9.09 -16.25 10.94
CA ARG A 624 -8.24 -15.72 9.87
C ARG A 624 -8.76 -16.15 8.52
N GLN A 625 -8.54 -15.29 7.53
CA GLN A 625 -8.58 -15.65 6.11
C GLN A 625 -7.14 -15.59 5.56
N PRO A 626 -6.33 -16.65 5.71
CA PRO A 626 -4.90 -16.60 5.39
C PRO A 626 -4.65 -16.39 3.90
N MET A 627 -3.58 -15.66 3.55
CA MET A 627 -3.20 -15.38 2.15
C MET A 627 -2.88 -16.63 1.33
N GLU A 628 -2.56 -17.75 1.98
CA GLU A 628 -2.29 -19.04 1.33
C GLU A 628 -3.56 -19.78 0.90
N GLN A 629 -4.74 -19.28 1.28
CA GLN A 629 -6.03 -19.87 0.90
C GLN A 629 -6.50 -19.36 -0.46
N TYR A 630 -7.47 -20.04 -1.07
CA TYR A 630 -8.00 -19.68 -2.39
C TYR A 630 -8.83 -18.39 -2.38
N GLY A 631 -9.35 -17.99 -1.21
CA GLY A 631 -10.21 -16.82 -1.07
C GLY A 631 -11.69 -17.13 -1.28
N GLY A 632 -12.47 -16.09 -1.59
CA GLY A 632 -13.89 -16.17 -1.88
C GLY A 632 -14.19 -16.25 -3.37
N LYS A 633 -15.46 -16.47 -3.71
CA LYS A 633 -15.92 -16.47 -5.10
C LYS A 633 -17.33 -15.89 -5.23
N ILE A 634 -17.53 -15.02 -6.20
CA ILE A 634 -18.88 -14.60 -6.62
C ILE A 634 -19.56 -15.76 -7.36
N ILE A 635 -20.68 -16.25 -6.81
CA ILE A 635 -21.54 -17.25 -7.44
C ILE A 635 -22.51 -16.57 -8.42
N ARG A 636 -23.04 -15.41 -8.02
CA ARG A 636 -23.98 -14.61 -8.79
C ARG A 636 -23.94 -13.17 -8.32
N ALA A 637 -23.92 -12.22 -9.25
CA ALA A 637 -24.17 -10.82 -8.96
C ALA A 637 -25.02 -10.24 -10.11
N GLU A 638 -26.14 -9.61 -9.77
CA GLU A 638 -27.03 -9.00 -10.75
C GLU A 638 -27.75 -7.77 -10.18
N LEU A 639 -27.97 -6.79 -11.06
CA LEU A 639 -28.89 -5.68 -10.86
C LEU A 639 -29.96 -5.77 -11.95
N LYS A 640 -31.20 -6.02 -11.56
CA LYS A 640 -32.33 -6.14 -12.48
C LYS A 640 -33.54 -5.40 -11.94
N ASP A 641 -34.06 -4.45 -12.72
CA ASP A 641 -35.24 -3.67 -12.36
C ASP A 641 -35.12 -3.04 -10.94
N ASP A 642 -33.94 -2.47 -10.64
CA ASP A 642 -33.51 -1.92 -9.34
C ASP A 642 -33.25 -2.93 -8.20
N TYR A 643 -33.63 -4.20 -8.40
CA TYR A 643 -33.38 -5.29 -7.47
C TYR A 643 -31.95 -5.83 -7.62
N VAL A 644 -31.21 -5.87 -6.52
CA VAL A 644 -29.85 -6.43 -6.45
C VAL A 644 -29.89 -7.82 -5.83
N THR A 645 -29.22 -8.77 -6.49
CA THR A 645 -28.89 -10.07 -5.90
C THR A 645 -27.38 -10.28 -5.98
N ILE A 646 -26.74 -10.50 -4.84
CA ILE A 646 -25.36 -10.94 -4.74
C ILE A 646 -25.34 -12.25 -3.96
N ALA A 647 -24.55 -13.22 -4.42
CA ALA A 647 -24.29 -14.48 -3.75
C ALA A 647 -22.85 -14.86 -3.95
N SER A 648 -22.17 -15.26 -2.87
CA SER A 648 -20.78 -15.68 -2.91
C SER A 648 -20.51 -16.85 -1.97
N ASP A 649 -19.33 -17.44 -2.13
CA ASP A 649 -18.83 -18.56 -1.35
C ASP A 649 -17.45 -18.22 -0.78
N GLU A 650 -17.37 -18.11 0.54
CA GLU A 650 -16.19 -17.75 1.31
C GLU A 650 -15.57 -18.99 1.96
N THR A 651 -16.08 -20.20 1.69
CA THR A 651 -15.66 -21.43 2.37
C THR A 651 -14.14 -21.63 2.30
N GLN A 652 -13.55 -21.32 1.14
CA GLN A 652 -12.10 -21.46 0.91
C GLN A 652 -11.30 -20.19 1.21
N ALA A 653 -11.91 -19.16 1.82
CA ALA A 653 -11.17 -18.01 2.33
C ALA A 653 -10.64 -18.27 3.75
N TRP A 654 -11.38 -19.06 4.54
CA TRP A 654 -11.07 -19.33 5.94
C TRP A 654 -9.96 -20.38 6.13
N GLU A 655 -9.37 -20.41 7.33
CA GLU A 655 -8.42 -21.46 7.73
C GLU A 655 -8.96 -22.88 7.42
N GLU A 656 -8.07 -23.76 6.91
CA GLU A 656 -8.42 -25.13 6.58
C GLU A 656 -9.03 -25.85 7.80
N GLY A 657 -10.14 -26.56 7.58
CA GLY A 657 -10.84 -27.30 8.63
C GLY A 657 -11.71 -26.44 9.56
N LEU A 658 -11.84 -25.14 9.31
CA LEU A 658 -12.75 -24.27 10.07
C LEU A 658 -14.19 -24.34 9.54
N MET A 659 -14.37 -24.10 8.24
CA MET A 659 -15.68 -24.05 7.58
C MET A 659 -15.90 -25.29 6.71
N LYS A 660 -17.03 -25.97 6.87
CA LYS A 660 -17.55 -26.88 5.83
C LYS A 660 -18.25 -26.10 4.72
N HIS A 661 -18.84 -24.97 5.11
CA HIS A 661 -19.64 -24.12 4.26
C HIS A 661 -19.65 -22.70 4.80
N SER A 662 -19.44 -21.71 3.94
CA SER A 662 -19.63 -20.30 4.27
C SER A 662 -20.12 -19.59 3.02
N LYS A 663 -21.41 -19.23 2.99
CA LYS A 663 -22.01 -18.47 1.89
C LYS A 663 -22.71 -17.24 2.42
N ARG A 664 -22.46 -16.13 1.74
CA ARG A 664 -23.17 -14.88 1.97
C ARG A 664 -24.02 -14.52 0.76
N ARG A 665 -25.26 -14.08 1.02
CA ARG A 665 -26.17 -13.55 0.01
C ARG A 665 -26.66 -12.17 0.43
N ILE A 666 -26.80 -11.27 -0.53
CA ILE A 666 -27.40 -9.95 -0.34
C ILE A 666 -28.56 -9.81 -1.32
N TYR A 667 -29.75 -9.55 -0.78
CA TYR A 667 -30.92 -9.15 -1.55
C TYR A 667 -31.25 -7.71 -1.22
N SER A 668 -31.37 -6.86 -2.23
CA SER A 668 -31.69 -5.46 -2.00
C SER A 668 -32.75 -5.00 -3.00
N PRO A 669 -34.03 -4.96 -2.58
CA PRO A 669 -35.14 -4.60 -3.48
C PRO A 669 -35.15 -3.13 -3.87
N CYS A 670 -34.53 -2.26 -3.07
CA CYS A 670 -34.40 -0.82 -3.31
C CYS A 670 -33.09 -0.31 -2.69
N ALA A 671 -32.72 0.94 -2.99
CA ALA A 671 -31.50 1.57 -2.49
C ALA A 671 -31.42 1.64 -0.94
N GLU A 672 -32.55 1.62 -0.25
CA GLU A 672 -32.64 1.82 1.20
C GLU A 672 -32.58 0.53 2.03
N ILE A 673 -32.70 -0.66 1.43
CA ILE A 673 -32.79 -1.92 2.17
C ILE A 673 -31.82 -2.94 1.63
N TYR A 674 -31.03 -3.55 2.53
CA TYR A 674 -30.13 -4.66 2.23
C TYR A 674 -30.42 -5.82 3.18
N ILE A 675 -30.80 -6.98 2.64
CA ILE A 675 -31.06 -8.20 3.39
C ILE A 675 -29.85 -9.12 3.22
N ILE A 676 -29.06 -9.26 4.27
CA ILE A 676 -27.86 -10.10 4.30
C ILE A 676 -28.25 -11.45 4.89
N VAL A 677 -27.89 -12.53 4.18
CA VAL A 677 -28.11 -13.91 4.58
C VAL A 677 -26.76 -14.60 4.70
N ASP A 678 -26.38 -14.91 5.93
CA ASP A 678 -25.19 -15.69 6.26
C ASP A 678 -25.59 -17.15 6.51
N ASP A 679 -25.07 -18.06 5.68
CA ASP A 679 -25.32 -19.50 5.72
C ASP A 679 -23.98 -20.21 5.92
N VAL A 680 -23.74 -20.65 7.15
CA VAL A 680 -22.45 -21.15 7.61
C VAL A 680 -22.62 -22.49 8.30
N GLU A 681 -21.81 -23.47 7.89
CA GLU A 681 -21.64 -24.74 8.59
C GLU A 681 -20.16 -24.91 8.98
N LEU A 682 -19.93 -25.14 10.27
CA LEU A 682 -18.62 -25.32 10.88
C LEU A 682 -18.33 -26.81 11.10
N TYR A 683 -17.05 -27.15 11.29
CA TYR A 683 -16.66 -28.49 11.75
C TYR A 683 -16.93 -28.69 13.25
N GLU A 684 -16.81 -27.63 14.04
CA GLU A 684 -17.08 -27.62 15.48
C GLU A 684 -18.08 -26.52 15.83
N GLU A 685 -18.81 -26.70 16.94
CA GLU A 685 -19.76 -25.68 17.38
C GLU A 685 -19.02 -24.42 17.87
N HIS A 686 -19.32 -23.28 17.26
CA HIS A 686 -18.82 -21.97 17.71
C HIS A 686 -19.97 -20.95 17.78
N LYS A 687 -19.74 -19.87 18.53
CA LYS A 687 -20.53 -18.66 18.32
C LYS A 687 -20.01 -17.96 17.07
N MET A 688 -20.87 -17.21 16.40
CA MET A 688 -20.49 -16.33 15.29
C MET A 688 -20.72 -14.88 15.71
N LYS A 689 -19.96 -13.95 15.13
CA LYS A 689 -20.16 -12.51 15.25
C LYS A 689 -20.50 -11.91 13.90
N PHE A 690 -21.59 -11.16 13.84
CA PHE A 690 -21.86 -10.21 12.77
C PHE A 690 -21.17 -8.88 13.12
N LEU A 691 -20.24 -8.46 12.27
CA LEU A 691 -19.47 -7.24 12.40
C LEU A 691 -19.92 -6.24 11.34
N LEU A 692 -20.15 -4.99 11.75
CA LEU A 692 -20.41 -3.90 10.82
C LEU A 692 -19.71 -2.63 11.28
N ASN A 693 -18.77 -2.16 10.48
CA ASN A 693 -18.06 -0.90 10.71
C ASN A 693 -18.99 0.30 10.47
N SER A 694 -18.71 1.41 11.14
CA SER A 694 -19.43 2.68 10.98
C SER A 694 -18.55 3.86 11.38
N TYR A 695 -18.69 5.00 10.71
CA TYR A 695 -18.10 6.26 11.19
C TYR A 695 -18.95 6.97 12.26
N ALA A 696 -20.16 6.48 12.55
CA ALA A 696 -21.00 6.90 13.65
C ALA A 696 -21.17 5.78 14.69
N ASP A 697 -21.25 6.14 15.97
CA ASP A 697 -21.46 5.20 17.06
C ASP A 697 -22.85 4.52 16.96
N TYR A 698 -22.96 3.31 17.50
CA TYR A 698 -24.20 2.53 17.48
C TYR A 698 -24.92 2.56 18.83
N GLU A 699 -26.22 2.80 18.79
CA GLU A 699 -27.10 2.71 19.95
C GLU A 699 -28.25 1.74 19.68
N GLU A 700 -28.57 0.88 20.66
CA GLU A 700 -29.80 0.08 20.63
C GLU A 700 -31.00 0.96 21.02
N LYS A 701 -31.61 1.63 20.03
CA LYS A 701 -32.72 2.57 20.25
C LYS A 701 -34.05 1.85 20.51
N GLU A 702 -34.24 0.72 19.85
CA GLU A 702 -35.36 -0.18 20.07
C GLU A 702 -34.79 -1.59 20.27
N LYS A 703 -35.48 -2.44 21.03
CA LYS A 703 -34.97 -3.77 21.36
C LYS A 703 -34.66 -4.57 20.08
N GLY A 704 -33.40 -4.92 19.88
CA GLY A 704 -32.91 -5.64 18.70
C GLY A 704 -32.68 -4.78 17.45
N ILE A 705 -32.77 -3.45 17.56
CA ILE A 705 -32.50 -2.50 16.46
C ILE A 705 -31.36 -1.59 16.89
N PHE A 706 -30.23 -1.74 16.20
CA PHE A 706 -29.02 -0.96 16.44
C PHE A 706 -28.93 0.15 15.40
N THR A 707 -28.87 1.40 15.83
CA THR A 707 -28.90 2.57 14.96
C THR A 707 -27.59 3.35 15.07
N ALA A 708 -27.02 3.69 13.92
CA ALA A 708 -25.97 4.69 13.80
C ALA A 708 -26.53 5.93 13.09
N ASP A 709 -26.48 7.09 13.75
CA ASP A 709 -26.96 8.36 13.18
C ASP A 709 -25.82 9.15 12.56
N PHE A 710 -26.00 9.56 11.32
CA PHE A 710 -25.09 10.47 10.60
C PHE A 710 -25.80 11.81 10.35
N ASP A 711 -25.03 12.82 9.94
CA ASP A 711 -25.57 14.17 9.67
C ASP A 711 -26.67 14.19 8.60
N LYS A 712 -26.65 13.24 7.66
CA LYS A 712 -27.55 13.23 6.49
C LYS A 712 -28.56 12.09 6.46
N CYS A 713 -28.34 11.02 7.23
CA CYS A 713 -29.18 9.83 7.26
C CYS A 713 -28.86 8.98 8.49
N SER A 714 -29.70 7.99 8.78
CA SER A 714 -29.47 6.96 9.80
C SER A 714 -29.34 5.59 9.14
N LEU A 715 -28.52 4.73 9.75
CA LEU A 715 -28.33 3.33 9.40
C LEU A 715 -28.90 2.48 10.54
N ASN A 716 -29.82 1.55 10.25
CA ASN A 716 -30.31 0.59 11.23
C ASN A 716 -29.89 -0.84 10.87
N VAL A 717 -29.47 -1.62 11.87
CA VAL A 717 -29.11 -3.04 11.76
C VAL A 717 -30.09 -3.88 12.58
N ILE A 718 -30.71 -4.88 11.95
CA ILE A 718 -31.85 -5.60 12.51
C ILE A 718 -31.69 -7.12 12.28
N PRO A 719 -31.37 -7.92 13.32
CA PRO A 719 -31.49 -9.37 13.28
C PRO A 719 -32.95 -9.80 13.03
N LEU A 720 -33.21 -10.51 11.93
CA LEU A 720 -34.58 -10.84 11.53
C LEU A 720 -35.06 -12.20 12.05
N ASN A 721 -34.25 -13.26 11.87
CA ASN A 721 -34.62 -14.63 12.26
C ASN A 721 -33.80 -15.19 13.43
N TRP A 722 -33.01 -14.36 14.09
CA TRP A 722 -32.12 -14.77 15.16
C TRP A 722 -32.05 -13.73 16.28
N GLU A 723 -31.85 -14.22 17.51
CA GLU A 723 -31.72 -13.37 18.69
C GLU A 723 -30.24 -13.16 19.04
N CYS A 724 -29.82 -11.90 19.09
CA CYS A 724 -28.50 -11.51 19.53
C CYS A 724 -28.29 -11.89 21.00
N GLN A 725 -27.27 -12.71 21.28
CA GLN A 725 -26.97 -13.17 22.64
C GLN A 725 -26.14 -12.15 23.43
N ASP A 726 -25.28 -11.41 22.73
CA ASP A 726 -24.42 -10.39 23.29
C ASP A 726 -24.12 -9.36 22.20
N SER A 727 -24.18 -8.08 22.56
CA SER A 727 -23.91 -6.97 21.64
C SER A 727 -22.86 -6.05 22.26
N ASN A 728 -21.95 -5.56 21.43
CA ASN A 728 -20.90 -4.63 21.83
C ASN A 728 -20.63 -3.64 20.70
N VAL A 729 -20.05 -2.49 21.03
CA VAL A 729 -19.49 -1.56 20.05
C VAL A 729 -18.02 -1.39 20.34
N ARG A 730 -17.17 -1.83 19.41
CA ARG A 730 -15.72 -1.73 19.52
C ARG A 730 -15.24 -0.48 18.79
N ASN A 731 -14.42 0.33 19.47
CA ASN A 731 -13.74 1.47 18.86
C ASN A 731 -12.40 1.00 18.26
N ILE A 732 -12.26 1.13 16.95
CA ILE A 732 -11.03 0.89 16.18
C ILE A 732 -10.66 2.17 15.41
N LYS A 733 -9.53 2.13 14.69
CA LYS A 733 -9.08 3.24 13.85
C LYS A 733 -8.79 2.76 12.45
N ASP A 734 -9.11 3.56 11.45
CA ASP A 734 -8.69 3.32 10.08
C ASP A 734 -7.23 3.71 9.83
N GLY A 735 -6.76 3.53 8.59
CA GLY A 735 -5.40 3.86 8.15
C GLY A 735 -4.98 5.32 8.37
N GLU A 736 -5.95 6.25 8.40
CA GLU A 736 -5.74 7.69 8.64
C GLU A 736 -6.00 8.09 10.10
N LYS A 737 -6.18 7.09 10.99
CA LYS A 737 -6.39 7.25 12.43
C LYS A 737 -7.74 7.89 12.79
N GLN A 738 -8.70 7.94 11.86
CA GLN A 738 -10.07 8.32 12.14
C GLN A 738 -10.75 7.19 12.95
N GLU A 739 -11.62 7.57 13.89
CA GLU A 739 -12.35 6.60 14.70
C GLU A 739 -13.38 5.85 13.85
N VAL A 740 -13.43 4.54 14.03
CA VAL A 740 -14.42 3.64 13.42
C VAL A 740 -15.07 2.84 14.54
N PHE A 741 -16.39 2.86 14.57
CA PHE A 741 -17.21 2.12 15.52
C PHE A 741 -17.69 0.84 14.85
N GLN A 742 -17.30 -0.31 15.39
CA GLN A 742 -17.70 -1.61 14.88
C GLN A 742 -18.77 -2.22 15.78
N LEU A 743 -19.97 -2.39 15.25
CA LEU A 743 -21.03 -3.15 15.89
C LEU A 743 -20.66 -4.64 15.89
N GLU A 744 -20.70 -5.28 17.04
CA GLU A 744 -20.49 -6.73 17.20
C GLU A 744 -21.77 -7.38 17.73
N LEU A 745 -22.44 -8.21 16.92
CA LEU A 745 -23.63 -8.95 17.35
C LEU A 745 -23.32 -10.45 17.38
N THR A 746 -23.44 -11.08 18.55
CA THR A 746 -23.01 -12.47 18.76
C THR A 746 -24.18 -13.45 18.72
N THR A 747 -24.02 -14.57 18.00
CA THR A 747 -25.02 -15.64 17.90
C THR A 747 -24.93 -16.63 19.07
N LYS A 748 -25.94 -17.51 19.17
CA LYS A 748 -25.85 -18.72 20.01
C LYS A 748 -24.81 -19.68 19.45
N LYS A 749 -24.19 -20.49 20.32
CA LYS A 749 -23.22 -21.52 19.91
C LYS A 749 -23.94 -22.60 19.08
N SER A 750 -23.42 -22.91 17.89
CA SER A 750 -23.91 -23.97 17.01
C SER A 750 -22.86 -24.31 15.95
N ASP A 751 -22.97 -25.47 15.32
CA ASP A 751 -22.22 -25.82 14.10
C ASP A 751 -22.93 -25.35 12.82
N LYS A 752 -24.19 -24.90 12.91
CA LYS A 752 -25.01 -24.43 11.78
C LYS A 752 -25.63 -23.07 12.09
N HIS A 753 -25.31 -22.10 11.26
CA HIS A 753 -25.80 -20.72 11.38
C HIS A 753 -26.50 -20.34 10.08
N PHE A 754 -27.79 -20.01 10.20
CA PHE A 754 -28.57 -19.44 9.11
C PHE A 754 -29.17 -18.14 9.62
N ASN A 755 -28.47 -17.04 9.35
CA ASN A 755 -28.72 -15.74 9.96
C ASN A 755 -29.12 -14.75 8.88
N VAL A 756 -30.30 -14.17 9.05
CA VAL A 756 -30.83 -13.11 8.18
C VAL A 756 -30.81 -11.81 8.97
N THR A 757 -30.11 -10.81 8.43
CA THR A 757 -29.95 -9.48 9.03
C THR A 757 -30.34 -8.43 8.00
N ALA A 758 -31.21 -7.50 8.38
CA ALA A 758 -31.55 -6.35 7.55
C ALA A 758 -30.67 -5.15 7.93
N ILE A 759 -30.18 -4.45 6.92
CA ILE A 759 -29.62 -3.11 7.02
C ILE A 759 -30.59 -2.17 6.31
N THR A 760 -31.02 -1.11 6.99
CA THR A 760 -31.91 -0.09 6.41
C THR A 760 -31.29 1.29 6.50
N LEU A 761 -31.49 2.09 5.45
CA LEU A 761 -31.11 3.49 5.36
C LEU A 761 -32.36 4.35 5.44
N ALA A 762 -32.30 5.42 6.22
CA ALA A 762 -33.40 6.37 6.31
C ALA A 762 -32.88 7.80 6.45
N LYS A 763 -33.46 8.74 5.72
CA LYS A 763 -33.24 10.18 5.87
C LYS A 763 -34.40 10.82 6.62
N ASN A 764 -35.61 10.59 6.14
CA ASN A 764 -36.85 11.05 6.78
C ASN A 764 -37.85 9.91 7.03
N ASP A 765 -37.71 8.78 6.33
CA ASP A 765 -38.70 7.72 6.30
C ASP A 765 -38.19 6.46 7.02
N GLN A 766 -38.39 6.42 8.34
CA GLN A 766 -37.92 5.31 9.18
C GLN A 766 -38.69 4.01 8.91
N PHE A 767 -37.96 2.92 8.76
CA PHE A 767 -38.51 1.58 8.61
C PHE A 767 -39.02 1.02 9.93
N ARG A 768 -40.16 0.34 9.88
CA ARG A 768 -40.74 -0.42 10.98
C ARG A 768 -40.77 -1.89 10.62
N VAL A 769 -40.38 -2.73 11.57
CA VAL A 769 -40.41 -4.19 11.42
C VAL A 769 -41.67 -4.74 12.07
N LYS A 770 -42.35 -5.63 11.35
CA LYS A 770 -43.51 -6.34 11.86
C LYS A 770 -43.39 -7.82 11.51
N TYR A 771 -43.65 -8.67 12.50
CA TYR A 771 -43.65 -10.12 12.34
C TYR A 771 -45.10 -10.61 12.21
N ILE A 772 -45.43 -11.27 11.10
CA ILE A 772 -46.75 -11.82 10.79
C ILE A 772 -46.59 -13.28 10.37
N GLU A 773 -46.85 -14.20 11.29
CA GLU A 773 -46.65 -15.65 11.05
C GLU A 773 -45.21 -15.92 10.56
N ASP A 774 -45.04 -16.48 9.36
CA ASP A 774 -43.74 -16.78 8.74
C ASP A 774 -43.23 -15.64 7.83
N ILE A 775 -43.89 -14.48 7.84
CA ILE A 775 -43.55 -13.30 7.03
C ILE A 775 -43.06 -12.17 7.93
N ILE A 776 -41.95 -11.56 7.54
CA ILE A 776 -41.41 -10.35 8.15
C ILE A 776 -41.67 -9.19 7.19
N GLU A 777 -42.37 -8.17 7.66
CA GLU A 777 -42.65 -6.95 6.89
C GLU A 777 -41.72 -5.82 7.36
N LEU A 778 -40.97 -5.24 6.43
CA LEU A 778 -40.28 -3.96 6.60
C LEU A 778 -41.10 -2.89 5.89
N THR A 779 -41.68 -1.97 6.66
CA THR A 779 -42.60 -0.95 6.14
C THR A 779 -42.11 0.45 6.46
N SER A 780 -42.22 1.35 5.48
CA SER A 780 -42.03 2.79 5.63
C SER A 780 -43.18 3.51 4.92
N ASN A 781 -43.18 4.84 4.85
CA ASN A 781 -44.18 5.55 4.05
C ASN A 781 -44.04 5.25 2.54
N ASN A 782 -42.83 4.95 2.09
CA ASN A 782 -42.49 4.77 0.68
C ASN A 782 -42.41 3.30 0.23
N TYR A 783 -42.25 2.36 1.16
CA TYR A 783 -41.96 0.96 0.87
C TYR A 783 -42.74 -0.01 1.76
N SER A 784 -43.08 -1.16 1.18
CA SER A 784 -43.58 -2.33 1.90
C SER A 784 -42.85 -3.55 1.38
N ILE A 785 -41.87 -4.05 2.13
CA ILE A 785 -41.08 -5.23 1.76
C ILE A 785 -41.52 -6.41 2.61
N SER A 786 -41.91 -7.49 1.95
CA SER A 786 -42.18 -8.78 2.59
C SER A 786 -40.98 -9.71 2.43
N ILE A 787 -40.54 -10.29 3.53
CA ILE A 787 -39.44 -11.26 3.61
C ILE A 787 -40.02 -12.57 4.16
N THR A 788 -39.86 -13.65 3.42
CA THR A 788 -40.25 -15.00 3.85
C THR A 788 -39.01 -15.86 4.01
N ILE A 789 -38.92 -16.58 5.12
CA ILE A 789 -37.77 -17.42 5.46
C ILE A 789 -38.26 -18.85 5.71
N ASN A 790 -38.01 -19.75 4.76
CA ASN A 790 -38.47 -21.15 4.81
C ASN A 790 -37.33 -22.09 4.41
N ASP A 791 -37.03 -23.12 5.21
CA ASP A 791 -36.05 -24.17 4.89
C ASP A 791 -34.71 -23.64 4.33
N ASN A 792 -34.13 -22.62 4.97
CA ASN A 792 -32.90 -21.94 4.54
C ASN A 792 -32.98 -21.23 3.17
N LEU A 793 -34.20 -20.94 2.72
CA LEU A 793 -34.48 -20.08 1.56
C LEU A 793 -35.05 -18.75 2.06
N VAL A 794 -34.60 -17.67 1.45
CA VAL A 794 -35.10 -16.32 1.69
C VAL A 794 -35.71 -15.80 0.39
N ASP A 795 -36.96 -15.38 0.46
CA ASP A 795 -37.68 -14.71 -0.63
C ASP A 795 -37.99 -13.27 -0.18
N VAL A 796 -37.53 -12.28 -0.96
CA VAL A 796 -37.69 -10.86 -0.65
C VAL A 796 -38.45 -10.20 -1.79
N LYS A 797 -39.61 -9.59 -1.48
CA LYS A 797 -40.49 -8.93 -2.45
C LYS A 797 -40.85 -7.53 -1.98
N GLU A 798 -40.66 -6.52 -2.85
CA GLU A 798 -41.36 -5.25 -2.73
C GLU A 798 -42.80 -5.43 -3.21
N GLN A 799 -43.76 -5.00 -2.39
CA GLN A 799 -45.19 -5.11 -2.67
C GLN A 799 -45.76 -3.88 -3.35
#